data_AF-A0A919ICI6-F1
#
_entry.id   AF-A0A919ICI6-F1
#
_cell.length_a   1.000
_cell.length_b   1.000
_cell.length_c   1.000
_cell.angle_alpha   90.00
_cell.angle_beta   90.00
_cell.angle_gamma   90.00
#
_symmetry.space_group_name_H-M   'P 1'
#
loop_
_entity.id
_entity.type
_entity.pdbx_description
1 polymer ?
#
loop_
_entity_poly.entity_id
_entity_poly.type
_entity_poly.pdbx_seq_one_letter_code
_entity_poly.pdbx_strand_id
1 'polypeptide(L)'
;MHYDDEERPARELTGRVGAGVAVVAAGAGALTLWQVFRPLSQGSQFYLIIFLAVTLPLVFIAYRARIDSDRKPTVTDWILGAAAVVACLYPVNPFGGGYDGFLDRQALLEPVDIAFGAVLLVLVIEAARRTTGLALPIVCVAFLAYGYYGGLLPQNWPIAHAGLDFAQIVDALYNSGSGFYGTPLDVAATYIVLFTIYGAVLDLSGASRFFVDLSVAAFRKSRSAAGRTAVAAGFLLGTVSGSGTATAVSVGAVTWPMLRRAGYPPEQAGGMLAAAGVGAILSPPTLGAAAFIVAEYLDVSYLTVLGWAMIPTLLYYLGILLAVEIDVRRFGVRAVDMPATSAWRLLARFGYHFSSLILIVVLLALGQSATRAVVYATLLAVALSFLDRTARLSPVRLFAALAAGVRGVLPVVAVCAAAGVITAITTKTGLGAQLASLLVNGARAVTDNPGVVLALTVALAAVALSVLGLAVPVTASFIIGWVIIGPALLGLGVSAPAAAMFVFYYSVLSEVTPPTALAAVGASAITGGRTMPTMWQALKYALPAFLAPIAFVLTDRGEYLLARGPVTGILWTTAAAGLAVLGLAVATGGWVPGVGRAGTASRVLGGVAGLFLLYLAPVAAGIGVAALALSALLAAVLRKRDHGTETRSRGGDGDSGARAAGDDGGSATRAAGDDGIAGSRGPDDGGTETRTGGADAGPDGTKGTTRAATAVPDKKKL
;
A
#
# COMPACT_ATOMS: atom_id res chain seq x y z
N MET A 1 4.73 -22.66 -5.45
CA MET A 1 4.64 -21.31 -6.02
C MET A 1 5.66 -20.45 -5.30
N HIS A 2 6.59 -19.86 -6.04
CA HIS A 2 7.56 -18.90 -5.49
C HIS A 2 6.78 -17.61 -5.18
N TYR A 3 6.81 -17.16 -3.94
CA TYR A 3 6.22 -15.88 -3.55
C TYR A 3 7.27 -14.81 -3.79
N ASP A 4 7.04 -13.94 -4.77
CA ASP A 4 7.75 -12.66 -4.88
C ASP A 4 7.11 -11.67 -3.91
N ASP A 5 7.37 -11.88 -2.61
CA ASP A 5 7.15 -10.83 -1.63
C ASP A 5 8.22 -9.74 -1.86
N GLU A 6 7.81 -8.53 -2.24
CA GLU A 6 8.69 -7.36 -2.30
C GLU A 6 9.20 -6.97 -0.89
N GLU A 7 8.61 -7.52 0.18
CA GLU A 7 9.14 -7.51 1.54
C GLU A 7 9.27 -8.94 2.08
N ARG A 8 10.50 -9.46 2.12
CA ARG A 8 10.73 -10.84 2.56
C ARG A 8 10.37 -11.00 4.03
N PRO A 9 9.68 -12.09 4.43
CA PRO A 9 9.33 -12.31 5.82
C PRO A 9 10.59 -12.43 6.68
N ALA A 10 10.62 -11.67 7.78
CA ALA A 10 11.70 -11.71 8.76
C ALA A 10 11.80 -13.08 9.44
N ARG A 11 12.97 -13.40 10.02
CA ARG A 11 13.17 -14.63 10.79
C ARG A 11 12.35 -14.60 12.09
N GLU A 12 11.70 -15.72 12.40
CA GLU A 12 11.19 -16.02 13.74
C GLU A 12 12.36 -16.40 14.67
N LEU A 13 13.01 -15.39 15.25
CA LEU A 13 14.13 -15.59 16.16
C LEU A 13 13.64 -16.02 17.55
N THR A 14 14.05 -17.21 18.01
CA THR A 14 13.74 -17.73 19.35
C THR A 14 15.00 -17.94 20.19
N GLY A 15 14.84 -17.98 21.52
CA GLY A 15 15.93 -18.20 22.47
C GLY A 15 16.88 -17.01 22.66
N ARG A 16 18.15 -17.27 22.97
CA ARG A 16 19.16 -16.25 23.33
C ARG A 16 19.43 -15.23 22.22
N VAL A 17 19.42 -15.67 20.96
CA VAL A 17 19.63 -14.79 19.80
C VAL A 17 18.44 -13.83 19.63
N GLY A 18 17.21 -14.34 19.77
CA GLY A 18 16.00 -13.51 19.72
C GLY A 18 15.98 -12.45 20.82
N ALA A 19 16.46 -12.80 22.02
CA ALA A 19 16.62 -11.87 23.13
C ALA A 19 17.70 -10.81 22.85
N GLY A 20 18.87 -11.21 22.35
CA GLY A 20 19.95 -10.28 21.99
C GLY A 20 19.53 -9.26 20.94
N VAL A 21 18.89 -9.71 19.86
CA VAL A 21 18.34 -8.82 18.83
C VAL A 21 17.27 -7.90 19.42
N ALA A 22 16.44 -8.39 20.35
CA ALA A 22 15.42 -7.55 20.99
C ALA A 22 16.06 -6.47 21.87
N VAL A 23 17.14 -6.78 22.59
CA VAL A 23 17.89 -5.82 23.40
C VAL A 23 18.51 -4.74 22.54
N VAL A 24 19.21 -5.11 21.46
CA VAL A 24 19.82 -4.13 20.55
C VAL A 24 18.74 -3.29 19.85
N ALA A 25 17.65 -3.91 19.39
CA ALA A 25 16.54 -3.20 18.77
C ALA A 25 15.85 -2.23 19.76
N ALA A 26 15.58 -2.66 20.99
CA ALA A 26 15.02 -1.78 22.01
C ALA A 26 15.99 -0.66 22.40
N GLY A 27 17.30 -0.93 22.42
CA GLY A 27 18.35 0.07 22.62
C GLY A 27 18.39 1.11 21.50
N ALA A 28 18.27 0.69 20.25
CA ALA A 28 18.13 1.58 19.10
C ALA A 28 16.87 2.44 19.20
N GLY A 29 15.75 1.86 19.64
CA GLY A 29 14.50 2.59 19.88
C GLY A 29 14.62 3.59 21.03
N ALA A 30 15.35 3.24 22.09
CA ALA A 30 15.63 4.17 23.18
C ALA A 30 16.54 5.32 22.71
N LEU A 31 17.55 5.03 21.88
CA LEU A 31 18.42 6.03 21.28
C LEU A 31 17.62 7.01 20.40
N THR A 32 16.71 6.51 19.56
CA THR A 32 15.90 7.38 18.69
C THR A 32 14.96 8.26 19.50
N LEU A 33 14.32 7.72 20.55
CA LEU A 33 13.49 8.49 21.48
C LEU A 33 14.30 9.56 22.22
N TRP A 34 15.54 9.24 22.62
CA TRP A 34 16.43 10.17 23.30
C TRP A 34 16.91 11.30 22.38
N GLN A 35 17.29 10.98 21.15
CA GLN A 35 17.74 11.91 20.12
C GLN A 35 16.70 13.03 19.85
N VAL A 36 15.40 12.75 19.95
CA VAL A 36 14.32 13.74 19.74
C VAL A 36 14.40 14.91 20.71
N PHE A 37 14.81 14.67 21.96
CA PHE A 37 14.90 15.70 23.00
C PHE A 37 16.32 16.22 23.19
N ARG A 38 17.32 15.39 22.89
CA ARG A 38 18.74 15.71 23.03
C ARG A 38 19.46 15.34 21.73
N PRO A 39 19.32 16.17 20.69
CA PRO A 39 20.05 15.93 19.46
C PRO A 39 21.56 16.00 19.73
N LEU A 40 22.30 15.04 19.17
CA LEU A 40 23.76 15.04 19.21
C LEU A 40 24.33 16.35 18.64
N SER A 41 25.31 16.93 19.33
CA SER A 41 25.90 18.22 18.98
C SER A 41 26.72 18.20 17.69
N GLN A 42 27.11 17.01 17.23
CA GLN A 42 27.92 16.78 16.02
C GLN A 42 27.11 16.85 14.70
N GLY A 43 25.78 17.03 14.76
CA GLY A 43 24.92 17.16 13.58
C GLY A 43 24.17 15.87 13.18
N SER A 44 23.31 15.98 12.16
CA SER A 44 22.42 14.89 11.72
C SER A 44 23.19 13.72 11.12
N GLN A 45 24.16 13.99 10.24
CA GLN A 45 24.96 12.94 9.58
C GLN A 45 25.70 12.03 10.59
N PHE A 46 26.20 12.59 11.70
CA PHE A 46 26.78 11.80 12.80
C PHE A 46 25.75 10.83 13.44
N TYR A 47 24.51 11.29 13.65
CA TYR A 47 23.43 10.44 14.12
C TYR A 47 23.09 9.33 13.11
N LEU A 48 23.05 9.63 11.82
CA LEU A 48 22.79 8.63 10.77
C LEU A 48 23.85 7.55 10.70
N ILE A 49 25.11 7.91 10.92
CA ILE A 49 26.22 6.96 11.04
C ILE A 49 25.96 5.96 12.18
N ILE A 50 25.63 6.46 13.38
CA ILE A 50 25.34 5.59 14.54
C ILE A 50 24.08 4.76 14.30
N PHE A 51 23.01 5.38 13.78
CA PHE A 51 21.75 4.72 13.52
C PHE A 51 21.93 3.57 12.53
N LEU A 52 22.64 3.79 11.42
CA LEU A 52 22.94 2.74 10.44
C LEU A 52 23.87 1.67 11.03
N ALA A 53 24.87 2.05 11.83
CA ALA A 53 25.76 1.11 12.51
C ALA A 53 25.03 0.15 13.46
N VAL A 54 23.89 0.56 14.03
CA VAL A 54 23.07 -0.30 14.89
C VAL A 54 22.04 -1.10 14.08
N THR A 55 21.42 -0.49 13.08
CA THR A 55 20.31 -1.11 12.33
C THR A 55 20.78 -2.05 11.22
N LEU A 56 21.85 -1.72 10.48
CA LEU A 56 22.34 -2.55 9.37
C LEU A 56 22.77 -3.96 9.81
N PRO A 57 23.50 -4.14 10.93
CA PRO A 57 23.79 -5.48 11.47
C PRO A 57 22.52 -6.26 11.86
N LEU A 58 21.51 -5.56 12.40
CA LEU A 58 20.23 -6.20 12.73
C LEU A 58 19.53 -6.74 11.48
N VAL A 59 19.68 -6.08 10.33
CA VAL A 59 19.14 -6.61 9.06
C VAL A 59 19.74 -7.98 8.75
N PHE A 60 21.06 -8.14 8.82
CA PHE A 60 21.72 -9.41 8.52
C PHE A 60 21.34 -10.55 9.47
N ILE A 61 21.11 -10.22 10.74
CA ILE A 61 20.71 -11.21 11.75
C ILE A 61 19.22 -11.54 11.63
N ALA A 62 18.37 -10.55 11.39
CA ALA A 62 16.90 -10.70 11.34
C ALA A 62 16.37 -11.21 10.00
N TYR A 63 17.06 -11.00 8.88
CA TYR A 63 16.62 -11.41 7.55
C TYR A 63 17.51 -12.53 6.98
N ARG A 64 16.87 -13.48 6.28
CA ARG A 64 17.56 -14.63 5.69
C ARG A 64 18.28 -14.25 4.40
N ALA A 65 19.44 -14.88 4.15
CA ALA A 65 20.16 -14.73 2.89
C ALA A 65 19.41 -15.34 1.69
N ARG A 66 18.74 -16.49 1.87
CA ARG A 66 17.84 -17.13 0.90
C ARG A 66 16.58 -17.64 1.61
N ILE A 67 15.48 -17.80 0.88
CA ILE A 67 14.21 -18.31 1.41
C ILE A 67 14.42 -19.71 2.04
N ASP A 68 15.25 -20.54 1.41
CA ASP A 68 15.61 -21.89 1.88
C ASP A 68 16.72 -21.94 2.95
N SER A 69 17.28 -20.80 3.35
CA SER A 69 18.30 -20.77 4.39
C SER A 69 17.71 -21.11 5.76
N ASP A 70 18.56 -21.66 6.63
CA ASP A 70 18.19 -22.09 7.98
C ASP A 70 17.52 -20.96 8.80
N ARG A 71 16.63 -21.36 9.72
CA ARG A 71 15.85 -20.43 10.55
C ARG A 71 16.74 -19.65 11.52
N LYS A 72 17.92 -20.17 11.85
CA LYS A 72 18.91 -19.55 12.73
C LYS A 72 19.91 -18.71 11.92
N PRO A 73 20.48 -17.64 12.51
CA PRO A 73 21.54 -16.88 11.85
C PRO A 73 22.79 -17.74 11.63
N THR A 74 23.32 -17.70 10.42
CA THR A 74 24.54 -18.43 10.05
C THR A 74 25.77 -17.65 10.49
N VAL A 75 26.93 -18.30 10.59
CA VAL A 75 28.23 -17.63 10.86
C VAL A 75 28.47 -16.48 9.88
N THR A 76 28.09 -16.65 8.61
CA THR A 76 28.15 -15.59 7.59
C THR A 76 27.33 -14.36 7.95
N ASP A 77 26.18 -14.52 8.59
CA ASP A 77 25.33 -13.39 9.00
C ASP A 77 25.98 -12.59 10.13
N TRP A 78 26.68 -13.27 11.05
CA TRP A 78 27.46 -12.63 12.10
C TRP A 78 28.67 -11.89 11.55
N ILE A 79 29.38 -12.48 10.57
CA ILE A 79 30.51 -11.82 9.91
C ILE A 79 30.05 -10.56 9.17
N LEU A 80 28.96 -10.63 8.41
CA LEU A 80 28.39 -9.47 7.72
C LEU A 80 27.88 -8.41 8.70
N GLY A 81 27.27 -8.84 9.82
CA GLY A 81 26.88 -7.93 10.89
C GLY A 81 28.09 -7.21 11.51
N ALA A 82 29.18 -7.93 11.80
CA ALA A 82 30.40 -7.33 12.33
C ALA A 82 31.05 -6.38 11.32
N ALA A 83 31.14 -6.77 10.05
CA ALA A 83 31.64 -5.92 8.97
C ALA A 83 30.82 -4.65 8.82
N ALA A 84 29.49 -4.73 8.96
CA ALA A 84 28.60 -3.57 8.93
C ALA A 84 28.85 -2.61 10.08
N VAL A 85 29.03 -3.10 11.32
CA VAL A 85 29.39 -2.23 12.46
C VAL A 85 30.69 -1.49 12.18
N VAL A 86 31.73 -2.21 11.73
CA VAL A 86 33.05 -1.62 11.50
C VAL A 86 33.00 -0.60 10.35
N ALA A 87 32.38 -0.95 9.21
CA ALA A 87 32.29 -0.06 8.06
C ALA A 87 31.40 1.16 8.33
N CYS A 88 30.33 1.04 9.12
CA CYS A 88 29.52 2.19 9.49
C CYS A 88 30.22 3.09 10.51
N LEU A 89 30.94 2.55 11.51
CA LEU A 89 31.57 3.35 12.56
C LEU A 89 32.95 3.92 12.19
N TYR A 90 33.53 3.50 11.07
CA TYR A 90 34.80 4.01 10.59
C TYR A 90 34.88 5.56 10.49
N PRO A 91 33.86 6.28 9.97
CA PRO A 91 33.87 7.75 9.89
C PRO A 91 33.97 8.46 11.24
N VAL A 92 33.55 7.80 12.32
CA VAL A 92 33.56 8.36 13.68
C VAL A 92 34.71 7.80 14.52
N ASN A 93 35.58 7.00 13.91
CA ASN A 93 36.67 6.33 14.61
C ASN A 93 37.74 7.33 15.08
N PRO A 94 38.06 7.38 16.39
CA PRO A 94 39.08 8.29 16.93
C PRO A 94 40.47 8.12 16.30
N PHE A 95 40.81 6.89 15.88
CA PHE A 95 42.12 6.59 15.30
C PHE A 95 42.34 7.20 13.91
N GLY A 96 41.26 7.60 13.21
CA GLY A 96 41.30 8.23 11.88
C GLY A 96 41.09 9.76 11.91
N GLY A 97 41.29 10.41 13.07
CA GLY A 97 41.02 11.85 13.26
C GLY A 97 39.60 12.16 13.73
N GLY A 98 38.81 11.14 14.07
CA GLY A 98 37.41 11.31 14.49
C GLY A 98 36.49 11.80 13.38
N TYR A 99 35.28 12.19 13.76
CA TYR A 99 34.28 12.67 12.80
C TYR A 99 34.70 13.93 12.05
N ASP A 100 35.37 14.86 12.74
CA ASP A 100 35.84 16.11 12.13
C ASP A 100 36.93 15.82 11.08
N GLY A 101 37.89 14.94 11.40
CA GLY A 101 38.92 14.52 10.44
C GLY A 101 38.36 13.78 9.22
N PHE A 102 37.24 13.07 9.36
CA PHE A 102 36.55 12.45 8.23
C PHE A 102 35.88 13.51 7.33
N LEU A 103 35.23 14.52 7.91
CA LEU A 103 34.62 15.62 7.15
C LEU A 103 35.67 16.48 6.44
N ASP A 104 36.83 16.70 7.06
CA ASP A 104 37.93 17.48 6.47
C ASP A 104 38.58 16.80 5.25
N ARG A 105 38.41 15.47 5.11
CA ARG A 105 38.90 14.68 3.97
C ARG A 105 37.92 14.57 2.81
N GLN A 106 36.83 15.36 2.80
CA GLN A 106 35.89 15.40 1.67
C GLN A 106 36.61 15.68 0.34
N ALA A 107 36.29 14.89 -0.70
CA ALA A 107 36.94 14.89 -2.01
C ALA A 107 38.44 14.50 -2.05
N LEU A 108 39.06 14.15 -0.92
CA LEU A 108 40.45 13.67 -0.80
C LEU A 108 40.50 12.35 -0.01
N LEU A 109 39.63 11.39 -0.36
CA LEU A 109 39.55 10.12 0.36
C LEU A 109 40.88 9.37 0.32
N GLU A 110 41.30 8.88 1.48
CA GLU A 110 42.40 7.95 1.58
C GLU A 110 41.97 6.56 1.05
N PRO A 111 42.92 5.70 0.63
CA PRO A 111 42.60 4.34 0.18
C PRO A 111 41.80 3.53 1.21
N VAL A 112 41.99 3.82 2.51
CA VAL A 112 41.25 3.19 3.60
C VAL A 112 39.79 3.66 3.64
N ASP A 113 39.53 4.95 3.41
CA ASP A 113 38.18 5.51 3.31
C ASP A 113 37.43 4.87 2.13
N ILE A 114 38.11 4.71 0.99
CA ILE A 114 37.56 4.05 -0.21
C ILE A 114 37.23 2.58 0.09
N ALA A 115 38.10 1.86 0.81
CA ALA A 115 37.89 0.45 1.14
C ALA A 115 36.65 0.27 2.04
N PHE A 116 36.51 1.06 3.12
CA PHE A 116 35.35 0.97 4.01
C PHE A 116 34.06 1.43 3.34
N GLY A 117 34.10 2.48 2.52
CA GLY A 117 32.95 2.91 1.72
C GLY A 117 32.51 1.86 0.70
N ALA A 118 33.46 1.15 0.07
CA ALA A 118 33.17 0.04 -0.83
C ALA A 118 32.56 -1.17 -0.11
N VAL A 119 33.09 -1.51 1.08
CA VAL A 119 32.50 -2.55 1.94
C VAL A 119 31.08 -2.17 2.33
N LEU A 120 30.84 -0.93 2.75
CA LEU A 120 29.51 -0.45 3.09
C LEU A 120 28.55 -0.51 1.89
N LEU A 121 29.00 -0.14 0.69
CA LEU A 121 28.21 -0.26 -0.54
C LEU A 121 27.72 -1.69 -0.77
N VAL A 122 28.63 -2.66 -0.70
CA VAL A 122 28.28 -4.08 -0.87
C VAL A 122 27.30 -4.54 0.20
N LEU A 123 27.51 -4.12 1.46
CA LEU A 123 26.62 -4.46 2.57
C LEU A 123 25.23 -3.84 2.40
N VAL A 124 25.12 -2.59 1.97
CA VAL A 124 23.84 -1.91 1.72
C VAL A 124 23.07 -2.61 0.60
N ILE A 125 23.74 -2.95 -0.51
CA ILE A 125 23.11 -3.69 -1.62
C ILE A 125 22.65 -5.09 -1.17
N GLU A 126 23.48 -5.80 -0.41
CA GLU A 126 23.12 -7.12 0.12
C GLU A 126 22.00 -7.04 1.18
N ALA A 127 21.96 -5.99 2.00
CA ALA A 127 20.88 -5.72 2.94
C ALA A 127 19.56 -5.48 2.19
N ALA A 128 19.58 -4.61 1.16
CA ALA A 128 18.43 -4.39 0.29
C ALA A 128 17.96 -5.69 -0.38
N ARG A 129 18.88 -6.54 -0.83
CA ARG A 129 18.56 -7.87 -1.40
C ARG A 129 17.83 -8.78 -0.41
N ARG A 130 18.24 -8.76 0.86
CA ARG A 130 17.67 -9.59 1.93
C ARG A 130 16.30 -9.11 2.37
N THR A 131 16.07 -7.80 2.37
CA THR A 131 14.81 -7.20 2.82
C THR A 131 13.78 -7.17 1.71
N THR A 132 14.16 -6.77 0.49
CA THR A 132 13.19 -6.46 -0.58
C THR A 132 13.40 -7.21 -1.90
N GLY A 133 14.25 -8.24 -1.89
CA GLY A 133 14.50 -9.06 -3.09
C GLY A 133 15.46 -8.40 -4.08
N LEU A 134 15.52 -8.94 -5.31
CA LEU A 134 16.59 -8.61 -6.27
C LEU A 134 16.37 -7.29 -7.02
N ALA A 135 15.15 -6.80 -7.10
CA ALA A 135 14.82 -5.68 -7.97
C ALA A 135 15.54 -4.38 -7.59
N LEU A 136 15.46 -3.94 -6.33
CA LEU A 136 16.16 -2.73 -5.87
C LEU A 136 17.70 -2.84 -6.00
N PRO A 137 18.35 -3.95 -5.60
CA PRO A 137 19.78 -4.19 -5.89
C PRO A 137 20.14 -4.09 -7.37
N ILE A 138 19.34 -4.67 -8.27
CA ILE A 138 19.58 -4.60 -9.72
C ILE A 138 19.55 -3.15 -10.19
N VAL A 139 18.56 -2.37 -9.72
CA VAL A 139 18.49 -0.93 -10.02
C VAL A 139 19.72 -0.21 -9.50
N CYS A 140 20.15 -0.45 -8.26
CA CYS A 140 21.35 0.18 -7.70
C CYS A 140 22.60 -0.16 -8.52
N VAL A 141 22.80 -1.43 -8.89
CA VAL A 141 23.93 -1.87 -9.72
C VAL A 141 23.86 -1.23 -11.11
N ALA A 142 22.67 -1.11 -11.70
CA ALA A 142 22.49 -0.43 -12.99
C ALA A 142 22.88 1.06 -12.92
N PHE A 143 22.49 1.76 -11.85
CA PHE A 143 22.91 3.16 -11.64
C PHE A 143 24.42 3.26 -11.39
N LEU A 144 25.03 2.37 -10.60
CA LEU A 144 26.48 2.34 -10.41
C LEU A 144 27.22 2.08 -11.72
N ALA A 145 26.74 1.12 -12.52
CA ALA A 145 27.29 0.83 -13.84
C ALA A 145 27.14 2.02 -14.78
N TYR A 146 26.01 2.72 -14.76
CA TYR A 146 25.82 3.97 -15.50
C TYR A 146 26.80 5.05 -15.03
N GLY A 147 26.94 5.26 -13.72
CA GLY A 147 27.87 6.23 -13.16
C GLY A 147 29.33 5.96 -13.55
N TYR A 148 29.75 4.69 -13.58
CA TYR A 148 31.12 4.32 -13.95
C TYR A 148 31.34 4.31 -15.47
N TYR A 149 30.47 3.61 -16.22
CA TYR A 149 30.62 3.42 -17.67
C TYR A 149 29.97 4.50 -18.53
N GLY A 150 29.33 5.51 -17.94
CA GLY A 150 28.67 6.59 -18.69
C GLY A 150 29.59 7.38 -19.61
N GLY A 151 30.90 7.41 -19.31
CA GLY A 151 31.95 7.95 -20.20
C GLY A 151 32.11 7.22 -21.52
N LEU A 152 31.72 5.93 -21.58
CA LEU A 152 31.76 5.12 -22.79
C LEU A 152 30.52 5.29 -23.67
N LEU A 153 29.49 5.99 -23.17
CA LEU A 153 28.30 6.25 -23.96
C LEU A 153 28.63 7.18 -25.13
N PRO A 154 27.98 7.00 -26.29
CA PRO A 154 28.12 7.92 -27.41
C PRO A 154 27.82 9.35 -26.97
N GLN A 155 28.77 10.27 -27.13
CA GLN A 155 28.66 11.65 -26.62
C GLN A 155 27.54 12.46 -27.32
N ASN A 156 26.98 11.95 -28.42
CA ASN A 156 25.79 12.49 -29.05
C ASN A 156 24.48 12.14 -28.32
N TRP A 157 24.52 11.22 -27.34
CA TRP A 157 23.34 10.86 -26.55
C TRP A 157 23.16 11.84 -25.40
N PRO A 158 21.93 12.34 -25.14
CA PRO A 158 21.65 13.27 -24.03
C PRO A 158 22.00 12.74 -22.64
N ILE A 159 22.08 11.42 -22.49
CA ILE A 159 22.38 10.73 -21.22
C ILE A 159 23.87 10.46 -21.01
N ALA A 160 24.74 10.84 -21.95
CA ALA A 160 26.18 10.67 -21.80
C ALA A 160 26.75 11.68 -20.78
N HIS A 161 27.78 11.27 -20.04
CA HIS A 161 28.53 12.12 -19.12
C HIS A 161 29.98 11.68 -19.08
N ALA A 162 30.84 12.40 -18.36
CA ALA A 162 32.30 12.14 -18.33
C ALA A 162 32.72 10.79 -17.72
N GLY A 163 31.79 10.01 -17.16
CA GLY A 163 32.10 8.90 -16.25
C GLY A 163 32.52 9.39 -14.86
N LEU A 164 32.39 8.50 -13.87
CA LEU A 164 32.87 8.72 -12.50
C LEU A 164 33.82 7.58 -12.14
N ASP A 165 34.99 7.92 -11.62
CA ASP A 165 35.92 6.93 -11.09
C ASP A 165 35.35 6.26 -9.83
N PHE A 166 35.81 5.05 -9.52
CA PHE A 166 35.31 4.31 -8.36
C PHE A 166 35.48 5.09 -7.04
N ALA A 167 36.59 5.81 -6.88
CA ALA A 167 36.83 6.67 -5.73
C ALA A 167 35.81 7.81 -5.63
N GLN A 168 35.43 8.42 -6.77
CA GLN A 168 34.42 9.48 -6.82
C GLN A 168 33.02 8.95 -6.53
N ILE A 169 32.72 7.73 -6.97
CA ILE A 169 31.48 7.04 -6.62
C ILE A 169 31.44 6.80 -5.10
N VAL A 170 32.50 6.26 -4.51
CA VAL A 170 32.55 6.02 -3.07
C VAL A 170 32.46 7.33 -2.27
N ASP A 171 33.15 8.41 -2.69
CA ASP A 171 33.00 9.74 -2.08
C ASP A 171 31.54 10.24 -2.15
N ALA A 172 30.91 10.14 -3.32
CA ALA A 172 29.53 10.55 -3.53
C ALA A 172 28.53 9.75 -2.67
N LEU A 173 28.86 8.51 -2.31
CA LEU A 173 28.00 7.67 -1.48
C LEU A 173 28.26 7.82 0.01
N TYR A 174 29.52 8.00 0.40
CA TYR A 174 29.95 7.90 1.79
C TYR A 174 30.08 9.27 2.48
N ASN A 175 30.45 10.31 1.73
CA ASN A 175 30.62 11.67 2.24
C ASN A 175 29.47 12.62 1.89
N SER A 176 28.86 12.46 0.72
CA SER A 176 27.81 13.37 0.25
C SER A 176 26.50 13.20 1.04
N GLY A 177 25.82 14.31 1.31
CA GLY A 177 24.46 14.33 1.88
C GLY A 177 23.37 13.78 0.93
N SER A 178 23.74 13.31 -0.26
CA SER A 178 22.86 12.58 -1.19
C SER A 178 23.10 11.07 -1.22
N GLY A 179 24.11 10.58 -0.49
CA GLY A 179 24.53 9.17 -0.45
C GLY A 179 23.86 8.34 0.65
N PHE A 180 24.60 7.40 1.26
CA PHE A 180 24.08 6.51 2.31
C PHE A 180 23.49 7.28 3.49
N TYR A 181 24.15 8.38 3.89
CA TYR A 181 23.73 9.26 4.98
C TYR A 181 22.90 10.45 4.50
N GLY A 182 22.20 10.28 3.36
CA GLY A 182 21.38 11.33 2.80
C GLY A 182 19.97 11.38 3.35
N THR A 183 19.18 12.29 2.76
CA THR A 183 17.78 12.56 3.12
C THR A 183 16.90 11.30 3.28
N PRO A 184 16.98 10.26 2.41
CA PRO A 184 16.18 9.05 2.62
C PRO A 184 16.45 8.35 3.96
N LEU A 185 17.73 8.22 4.34
CA LEU A 185 18.11 7.58 5.59
C LEU A 185 17.78 8.49 6.78
N ASP A 186 17.94 9.80 6.62
CA ASP A 186 17.53 10.76 7.64
C ASP A 186 16.06 10.61 8.00
N VAL A 187 15.18 10.60 6.99
CA VAL A 187 13.75 10.43 7.18
C VAL A 187 13.42 9.09 7.86
N ALA A 188 14.14 8.01 7.54
CA ALA A 188 13.96 6.73 8.19
C ALA A 188 14.37 6.75 9.68
N ALA A 189 15.48 7.42 9.99
CA ALA A 189 16.06 7.50 11.31
C ALA A 189 15.36 8.50 12.24
N THR A 190 14.67 9.50 11.69
CA THR A 190 14.01 10.58 12.45
C THR A 190 12.50 10.42 12.50
N TYR A 191 11.83 10.10 11.39
CA TYR A 191 10.37 9.99 11.34
C TYR A 191 9.90 8.53 11.36
N ILE A 192 10.31 7.73 10.38
CA ILE A 192 9.68 6.41 10.13
C ILE A 192 9.83 5.50 11.35
N VAL A 193 11.03 5.42 11.94
CA VAL A 193 11.27 4.58 13.14
C VAL A 193 10.36 4.94 14.31
N LEU A 194 10.11 6.24 14.55
CA LEU A 194 9.25 6.68 15.66
C LEU A 194 7.78 6.33 15.41
N PHE A 195 7.30 6.51 14.18
CA PHE A 195 5.94 6.13 13.80
C PHE A 195 5.74 4.61 13.80
N THR A 196 6.75 3.82 13.42
CA THR A 196 6.68 2.35 13.53
C THR A 196 6.70 1.89 14.99
N ILE A 197 7.46 2.55 15.87
CA ILE A 197 7.41 2.31 17.33
C ILE A 197 6.03 2.65 17.88
N TYR A 198 5.46 3.79 17.50
CA TYR A 198 4.11 4.19 17.90
C TYR A 198 3.04 3.18 17.44
N GLY A 199 3.11 2.72 16.19
CA GLY A 199 2.22 1.68 15.66
C GLY A 199 2.33 0.37 16.45
N ALA A 200 3.55 -0.07 16.77
CA ALA A 200 3.79 -1.28 17.58
C ALA A 200 3.24 -1.14 19.01
N VAL A 201 3.37 0.05 19.62
CA VAL A 201 2.79 0.36 20.94
C VAL A 201 1.27 0.31 20.87
N LEU A 202 0.65 0.88 19.83
CA LEU A 202 -0.80 0.86 19.67
C LEU A 202 -1.35 -0.56 19.46
N ASP A 203 -0.68 -1.37 18.64
CA ASP A 203 -1.11 -2.75 18.40
C ASP A 203 -1.07 -3.59 19.69
N LEU A 204 0.03 -3.51 20.45
CA LEU A 204 0.18 -4.21 21.73
C LEU A 204 -0.72 -3.64 22.85
N SER A 205 -1.20 -2.41 22.71
CA SER A 205 -2.21 -1.80 23.60
C SER A 205 -3.64 -2.23 23.30
N GLY A 206 -3.87 -3.10 22.31
CA GLY A 206 -5.20 -3.59 21.95
C GLY A 206 -6.06 -2.62 21.14
N ALA A 207 -5.50 -1.47 20.72
CA ALA A 207 -6.20 -0.47 19.92
C ALA A 207 -6.72 -1.05 18.59
N SER A 208 -5.97 -1.99 18.01
CA SER A 208 -6.33 -2.65 16.75
C SER A 208 -7.70 -3.33 16.79
N ARG A 209 -7.98 -4.07 17.88
CA ARG A 209 -9.28 -4.73 18.09
C ARG A 209 -10.39 -3.71 18.35
N PHE A 210 -10.09 -2.68 19.14
CA PHE A 210 -11.03 -1.60 19.41
C PHE A 210 -11.52 -0.91 18.13
N PHE A 211 -10.62 -0.60 17.18
CA PHE A 211 -11.02 0.05 15.92
C PHE A 211 -11.94 -0.82 15.05
N VAL A 212 -11.70 -2.13 15.02
CA VAL A 212 -12.58 -3.08 14.32
C VAL A 212 -13.94 -3.14 15.01
N ASP A 213 -13.97 -3.32 16.33
CA ASP A 213 -15.22 -3.40 17.10
C ASP A 213 -16.04 -2.10 17.02
N LEU A 214 -15.37 -0.95 16.99
CA LEU A 214 -16.03 0.34 16.80
C LEU A 214 -16.65 0.45 15.41
N SER A 215 -15.94 -0.01 14.37
CA SER A 215 -16.43 -0.02 12.99
C SER A 215 -17.66 -0.92 12.85
N VAL A 216 -17.63 -2.12 13.45
CA VAL A 216 -18.75 -3.05 13.54
C VAL A 216 -19.96 -2.38 14.21
N ALA A 217 -19.73 -1.74 15.36
CA ALA A 217 -20.80 -1.11 16.14
C ALA A 217 -21.39 0.14 15.43
N ALA A 218 -20.58 0.89 14.69
CA ALA A 218 -21.01 2.09 13.96
C ALA A 218 -21.96 1.76 12.80
N PHE A 219 -21.68 0.71 12.04
CA PHE A 219 -22.46 0.36 10.84
C PHE A 219 -23.51 -0.74 11.04
N ARG A 220 -23.70 -1.22 12.27
CA ARG A 220 -24.57 -2.37 12.61
C ARG A 220 -26.00 -2.34 12.03
N LYS A 221 -26.59 -1.14 11.86
CA LYS A 221 -27.99 -0.98 11.41
C LYS A 221 -28.14 -0.89 9.88
N SER A 222 -27.03 -0.91 9.13
CA SER A 222 -27.05 -0.76 7.67
C SER A 222 -27.24 -2.09 6.95
N ARG A 223 -27.93 -2.08 5.80
CA ARG A 223 -27.95 -3.23 4.86
C ARG A 223 -26.56 -3.53 4.30
N SER A 224 -25.69 -2.52 4.21
CA SER A 224 -24.28 -2.63 3.78
C SER A 224 -23.29 -2.66 4.95
N ALA A 225 -23.74 -3.10 6.14
CA ALA A 225 -22.94 -3.11 7.36
C ALA A 225 -21.58 -3.82 7.20
N ALA A 226 -21.56 -5.01 6.62
CA ALA A 226 -20.34 -5.82 6.51
C ALA A 226 -19.25 -5.12 5.67
N GLY A 227 -19.60 -4.62 4.48
CA GLY A 227 -18.66 -3.90 3.62
C GLY A 227 -18.22 -2.56 4.22
N ARG A 228 -19.15 -1.74 4.74
CA ARG A 228 -18.79 -0.46 5.38
C ARG A 228 -17.91 -0.64 6.61
N THR A 229 -18.14 -1.72 7.37
CA THR A 229 -17.30 -2.09 8.51
C THR A 229 -15.89 -2.44 8.07
N ALA A 230 -15.73 -3.25 7.02
CA ALA A 230 -14.41 -3.60 6.49
C ALA A 230 -13.62 -2.37 6.03
N VAL A 231 -14.28 -1.45 5.32
CA VAL A 231 -13.66 -0.21 4.83
C VAL A 231 -13.30 0.73 5.98
N ALA A 232 -14.21 0.93 6.94
CA ALA A 232 -13.96 1.80 8.10
C ALA A 232 -12.89 1.24 9.04
N ALA A 233 -12.87 -0.07 9.26
CA ALA A 233 -11.82 -0.74 10.02
C ALA A 233 -10.47 -0.62 9.30
N GLY A 234 -10.46 -0.78 7.97
CA GLY A 234 -9.29 -0.52 7.11
C GLY A 234 -8.75 0.89 7.27
N PHE A 235 -9.62 1.90 7.22
CA PHE A 235 -9.25 3.30 7.45
C PHE A 235 -8.67 3.52 8.85
N LEU A 236 -9.42 3.18 9.90
CA LEU A 236 -9.01 3.45 11.29
C LEU A 236 -7.74 2.70 11.68
N LEU A 237 -7.64 1.41 11.34
CA LEU A 237 -6.45 0.61 11.65
C LEU A 237 -5.27 1.00 10.76
N GLY A 238 -5.57 1.35 9.51
CA GLY A 238 -4.60 1.75 8.52
C GLY A 238 -3.80 2.99 8.91
N THR A 239 -4.50 4.02 9.41
CA THR A 239 -3.90 5.27 9.92
C THR A 239 -2.96 5.08 11.11
N VAL A 240 -2.78 3.85 11.60
CA VAL A 240 -1.87 3.51 12.70
C VAL A 240 -0.75 2.60 12.21
N SER A 241 -1.09 1.62 11.37
CA SER A 241 -0.17 0.59 10.88
C SER A 241 0.87 1.14 9.90
N GLY A 242 0.51 2.13 9.07
CA GLY A 242 1.40 2.66 8.02
C GLY A 242 1.77 1.66 6.91
N SER A 243 1.23 0.43 6.96
CA SER A 243 1.43 -0.64 5.98
C SER A 243 0.08 -1.10 5.42
N GLY A 244 -0.07 -1.04 4.10
CA GLY A 244 -1.30 -1.40 3.39
C GLY A 244 -1.56 -2.89 3.38
N THR A 245 -0.52 -3.70 3.16
CA THR A 245 -0.56 -5.17 3.18
C THR A 245 -0.90 -5.70 4.57
N ALA A 246 -0.21 -5.22 5.61
CA ALA A 246 -0.44 -5.64 7.00
C ALA A 246 -1.86 -5.26 7.46
N THR A 247 -2.36 -4.10 7.05
CA THR A 247 -3.72 -3.66 7.35
C THR A 247 -4.76 -4.52 6.64
N ALA A 248 -4.60 -4.79 5.34
CA ALA A 248 -5.50 -5.67 4.58
C ALA A 248 -5.58 -7.07 5.19
N VAL A 249 -4.44 -7.60 5.64
CA VAL A 249 -4.36 -8.91 6.30
C VAL A 249 -5.02 -8.90 7.68
N SER A 250 -4.70 -7.91 8.51
CA SER A 250 -5.22 -7.81 9.88
C SER A 250 -6.73 -7.57 9.92
N VAL A 251 -7.22 -6.63 9.09
CA VAL A 251 -8.66 -6.36 8.95
C VAL A 251 -9.36 -7.54 8.30
N GLY A 252 -8.74 -8.16 7.28
CA GLY A 252 -9.29 -9.32 6.60
C GLY A 252 -9.50 -10.51 7.53
N ALA A 253 -8.56 -10.81 8.42
CA ALA A 253 -8.66 -11.92 9.36
C ALA A 253 -9.91 -11.82 10.27
N VAL A 254 -10.34 -10.60 10.60
CA VAL A 254 -11.51 -10.37 11.46
C VAL A 254 -12.80 -10.17 10.65
N THR A 255 -12.73 -9.50 9.51
CA THR A 255 -13.92 -9.08 8.75
C THR A 255 -14.34 -10.07 7.66
N TRP A 256 -13.45 -10.94 7.19
CA TRP A 256 -13.77 -11.94 6.17
C TRP A 256 -14.94 -12.86 6.57
N PRO A 257 -15.01 -13.43 7.80
CA PRO A 257 -16.14 -14.24 8.20
C PRO A 257 -17.49 -13.52 8.08
N MET A 258 -17.53 -12.22 8.37
CA MET A 258 -18.73 -11.39 8.18
C MET A 258 -19.06 -11.15 6.72
N LEU A 259 -18.06 -10.79 5.90
CA LEU A 259 -18.25 -10.56 4.45
C LEU A 259 -18.76 -11.82 3.74
N ARG A 260 -18.21 -12.99 4.10
CA ARG A 260 -18.64 -14.29 3.58
C ARG A 260 -20.09 -14.60 3.97
N ARG A 261 -20.50 -14.38 5.22
CA ARG A 261 -21.89 -14.58 5.66
C ARG A 261 -22.87 -13.63 4.97
N ALA A 262 -22.42 -12.42 4.66
CA ALA A 262 -23.21 -11.43 3.94
C ALA A 262 -23.40 -11.81 2.45
N GLY A 263 -22.53 -12.67 1.90
CA GLY A 263 -22.61 -13.16 0.52
C GLY A 263 -21.66 -12.46 -0.45
N TYR A 264 -20.61 -11.78 0.02
CA TYR A 264 -19.57 -11.24 -0.87
C TYR A 264 -18.77 -12.38 -1.52
N PRO A 265 -18.50 -12.33 -2.83
CA PRO A 265 -17.57 -13.26 -3.45
C PRO A 265 -16.13 -12.98 -2.99
N PRO A 266 -15.28 -14.02 -2.91
CA PRO A 266 -13.98 -13.94 -2.25
C PRO A 266 -13.00 -13.00 -2.96
N GLU A 267 -13.05 -12.91 -4.29
CA GLU A 267 -12.21 -11.99 -5.07
C GLU A 267 -12.58 -10.51 -4.84
N GLN A 268 -13.87 -10.17 -4.78
CA GLN A 268 -14.32 -8.81 -4.50
C GLN A 268 -14.05 -8.41 -3.06
N ALA A 269 -14.31 -9.32 -2.11
CA ALA A 269 -13.97 -9.10 -0.71
C ALA A 269 -12.46 -8.87 -0.54
N GLY A 270 -11.63 -9.69 -1.18
CA GLY A 270 -10.18 -9.54 -1.14
C GLY A 270 -9.71 -8.22 -1.76
N GLY A 271 -10.26 -7.84 -2.92
CA GLY A 271 -9.93 -6.58 -3.58
C GLY A 271 -10.34 -5.35 -2.76
N MET A 272 -11.51 -5.39 -2.12
CA MET A 272 -12.00 -4.33 -1.23
C MET A 272 -11.11 -4.21 0.01
N LEU A 273 -10.71 -5.33 0.63
CA LEU A 273 -9.82 -5.33 1.79
C LEU A 273 -8.43 -4.80 1.42
N ALA A 274 -7.91 -5.17 0.26
CA ALA A 274 -6.65 -4.68 -0.26
C ALA A 274 -6.69 -3.16 -0.51
N ALA A 275 -7.73 -2.65 -1.18
CA ALA A 275 -7.89 -1.22 -1.40
C ALA A 275 -8.09 -0.44 -0.09
N ALA A 276 -8.96 -0.91 0.81
CA ALA A 276 -9.14 -0.28 2.12
C ALA A 276 -7.85 -0.28 2.95
N GLY A 277 -7.03 -1.33 2.81
CA GLY A 277 -5.71 -1.46 3.39
C GLY A 277 -4.72 -0.47 2.80
N VAL A 278 -4.56 -0.37 1.48
CA VAL A 278 -3.60 0.57 0.87
C VAL A 278 -4.00 2.04 1.11
N GLY A 279 -5.31 2.33 1.23
CA GLY A 279 -5.79 3.64 1.69
C GLY A 279 -5.22 4.09 3.02
N ALA A 280 -4.80 3.15 3.88
CA ALA A 280 -4.10 3.43 5.13
C ALA A 280 -2.86 4.30 4.93
N ILE A 281 -2.05 3.95 3.93
CA ILE A 281 -0.79 4.60 3.61
C ILE A 281 -1.05 6.02 3.09
N LEU A 282 -2.24 6.26 2.54
CA LEU A 282 -2.65 7.57 2.02
C LEU A 282 -3.31 8.45 3.09
N SER A 283 -3.67 7.91 4.26
CA SER A 283 -4.52 8.58 5.23
C SER A 283 -3.75 9.27 6.38
N PRO A 284 -4.04 10.54 6.67
CA PRO A 284 -3.59 11.21 7.90
C PRO A 284 -4.10 10.50 9.18
N PRO A 285 -3.38 10.56 10.33
CA PRO A 285 -2.24 11.44 10.62
C PRO A 285 -0.86 10.81 10.45
N THR A 286 -0.72 9.52 10.15
CA THR A 286 0.59 8.87 10.06
C THR A 286 1.13 8.79 8.63
N LEU A 287 0.25 8.71 7.62
CA LEU A 287 0.61 8.52 6.21
C LEU A 287 1.65 7.39 6.00
N GLY A 288 2.03 7.13 4.76
CA GLY A 288 3.16 6.25 4.44
C GLY A 288 4.50 6.92 4.69
N ALA A 289 5.55 6.11 4.79
CA ALA A 289 6.95 6.54 4.86
C ALA A 289 7.31 7.63 3.84
N ALA A 290 6.82 7.50 2.61
CA ALA A 290 7.09 8.45 1.53
C ALA A 290 6.54 9.86 1.79
N ALA A 291 5.50 10.05 2.61
CA ALA A 291 5.00 11.37 2.95
C ALA A 291 5.98 12.19 3.81
N PHE A 292 6.78 11.52 4.65
CA PHE A 292 7.87 12.18 5.36
C PHE A 292 8.98 12.62 4.41
N ILE A 293 9.25 11.83 3.37
CA ILE A 293 10.23 12.20 2.33
C ILE A 293 9.72 13.40 1.52
N VAL A 294 8.42 13.48 1.22
CA VAL A 294 7.81 14.68 0.62
C VAL A 294 8.04 15.92 1.47
N ALA A 295 7.78 15.83 2.79
CA ALA A 295 7.97 16.95 3.71
C ALA A 295 9.43 17.43 3.70
N GLU A 296 10.37 16.49 3.72
CA GLU A 296 11.81 16.76 3.77
C GLU A 296 12.35 17.32 2.44
N TYR A 297 11.97 16.74 1.30
CA TYR A 297 12.41 17.24 -0.02
C TYR A 297 11.84 18.62 -0.37
N LEU A 298 10.66 18.96 0.13
CA LEU A 298 10.05 20.27 -0.10
C LEU A 298 10.36 21.29 0.99
N ASP A 299 11.11 20.90 2.03
CA ASP A 299 11.39 21.71 3.22
C ASP A 299 10.11 22.34 3.81
N VAL A 300 9.08 21.52 3.98
CA VAL A 300 7.78 21.93 4.54
C VAL A 300 7.43 21.12 5.77
N SER A 301 6.61 21.71 6.65
CA SER A 301 6.12 20.99 7.82
C SER A 301 5.32 19.74 7.41
N TYR A 302 5.47 18.66 8.16
CA TYR A 302 4.68 17.45 7.96
C TYR A 302 3.17 17.71 8.06
N LEU A 303 2.73 18.65 8.91
CA LEU A 303 1.33 19.08 8.98
C LEU A 303 0.81 19.61 7.64
N THR A 304 1.65 20.32 6.88
CA THR A 304 1.32 20.81 5.55
C THR A 304 1.03 19.65 4.61
N VAL A 305 1.85 18.60 4.63
CA VAL A 305 1.66 17.38 3.82
C VAL A 305 0.40 16.63 4.23
N LEU A 306 0.10 16.56 5.54
CA LEU A 306 -1.18 16.02 6.03
C LEU A 306 -2.37 16.78 5.43
N GLY A 307 -2.30 18.11 5.46
CA GLY A 307 -3.32 18.98 4.87
C GLY A 307 -3.56 18.69 3.39
N TRP A 308 -2.50 18.50 2.62
CA TRP A 308 -2.58 18.13 1.20
C TRP A 308 -3.22 16.77 0.97
N ALA A 309 -3.03 15.80 1.88
CA ALA A 309 -3.57 14.46 1.77
C ALA A 309 -5.02 14.32 2.26
N MET A 310 -5.57 15.28 3.02
CA MET A 310 -6.92 15.18 3.60
C MET A 310 -8.03 14.98 2.56
N ILE A 311 -8.13 15.88 1.58
CA ILE A 311 -9.22 15.83 0.58
C ILE A 311 -9.09 14.60 -0.32
N PRO A 312 -7.90 14.27 -0.88
CA PRO A 312 -7.79 13.07 -1.71
C PRO A 312 -8.05 11.77 -0.92
N THR A 313 -7.69 11.72 0.37
CA THR A 313 -8.04 10.59 1.25
C THR A 313 -9.56 10.43 1.38
N LEU A 314 -10.28 11.54 1.63
CA LEU A 314 -11.74 11.51 1.73
C LEU A 314 -12.37 11.05 0.41
N LEU A 315 -11.86 11.52 -0.73
CA LEU A 315 -12.33 11.09 -2.06
C LEU A 315 -12.03 9.61 -2.34
N TYR A 316 -10.87 9.11 -1.90
CA TYR A 316 -10.51 7.70 -2.02
C TYR A 316 -11.49 6.80 -1.27
N TYR A 317 -11.70 7.06 0.03
CA TYR A 317 -12.63 6.26 0.83
C TYR A 317 -14.09 6.46 0.43
N LEU A 318 -14.48 7.65 -0.04
CA LEU A 318 -15.78 7.87 -0.67
C LEU A 318 -15.97 6.94 -1.87
N GLY A 319 -14.96 6.82 -2.73
CA GLY A 319 -14.96 5.92 -3.88
C GLY A 319 -15.15 4.45 -3.49
N ILE A 320 -14.39 3.99 -2.48
CA ILE A 320 -14.54 2.62 -1.96
C ILE A 320 -15.95 2.43 -1.37
N LEU A 321 -16.44 3.35 -0.55
CA LEU A 321 -17.78 3.27 0.06
C LEU A 321 -18.91 3.26 -0.98
N LEU A 322 -18.79 4.05 -2.05
CA LEU A 322 -19.72 4.04 -3.17
C LEU A 322 -19.68 2.70 -3.91
N ALA A 323 -18.49 2.13 -4.14
CA ALA A 323 -18.35 0.80 -4.73
C ALA A 323 -18.99 -0.28 -3.84
N VAL A 324 -18.80 -0.22 -2.52
CA VAL A 324 -19.47 -1.11 -1.55
C VAL A 324 -20.99 -1.02 -1.66
N GLU A 325 -21.56 0.18 -1.74
CA GLU A 325 -23.00 0.38 -1.86
C GLU A 325 -23.55 -0.19 -3.18
N ILE A 326 -22.78 -0.10 -4.25
CA ILE A 326 -23.10 -0.72 -5.55
C ILE A 326 -23.03 -2.25 -5.45
N ASP A 327 -21.99 -2.79 -4.82
CA ASP A 327 -21.79 -4.24 -4.69
C ASP A 327 -22.90 -4.93 -3.89
N VAL A 328 -23.39 -4.29 -2.82
CA VAL A 328 -24.51 -4.82 -2.03
C VAL A 328 -25.75 -5.04 -2.90
N ARG A 329 -26.03 -4.11 -3.81
CA ARG A 329 -27.18 -4.20 -4.72
C ARG A 329 -26.92 -5.16 -5.87
N ARG A 330 -25.69 -5.19 -6.36
CA ARG A 330 -25.28 -6.03 -7.49
C ARG A 330 -25.28 -7.51 -7.13
N PHE A 331 -24.73 -7.87 -5.97
CA PHE A 331 -24.60 -9.26 -5.52
C PHE A 331 -25.76 -9.72 -4.62
N GLY A 332 -26.69 -8.83 -4.26
CA GLY A 332 -27.80 -9.18 -3.37
C GLY A 332 -27.33 -9.54 -1.96
N VAL A 333 -26.31 -8.84 -1.47
CA VAL A 333 -25.70 -9.07 -0.15
C VAL A 333 -26.77 -8.93 0.94
N ARG A 334 -26.82 -9.91 1.85
CA ARG A 334 -27.78 -9.96 2.95
C ARG A 334 -27.26 -9.19 4.15
N ALA A 335 -28.18 -8.60 4.91
CA ALA A 335 -27.85 -8.06 6.21
C ALA A 335 -27.41 -9.20 7.14
N VAL A 336 -26.29 -9.02 7.84
CA VAL A 336 -25.79 -9.96 8.84
C VAL A 336 -26.08 -9.38 10.21
N ASP A 337 -26.57 -10.21 11.13
CA ASP A 337 -26.73 -9.81 12.52
C ASP A 337 -25.36 -9.54 13.15
N MET A 338 -25.17 -8.29 13.54
CA MET A 338 -23.94 -7.81 14.15
C MET A 338 -24.09 -7.77 15.67
N PRO A 339 -23.01 -8.00 16.45
CA PRO A 339 -23.06 -7.94 17.91
C PRO A 339 -23.75 -6.66 18.41
N ALA A 340 -24.59 -6.79 19.44
CA ALA A 340 -25.41 -5.70 19.98
C ALA A 340 -24.62 -4.73 20.88
N THR A 341 -23.39 -4.40 20.53
CA THR A 341 -22.60 -3.37 21.22
C THR A 341 -22.95 -2.00 20.66
N SER A 342 -23.19 -1.00 21.52
CA SER A 342 -23.41 0.36 21.07
C SER A 342 -22.09 1.07 20.86
N ALA A 343 -21.91 1.70 19.69
CA ALA A 343 -20.69 2.45 19.35
C ALA A 343 -20.37 3.52 20.40
N TRP A 344 -21.39 4.23 20.90
CA TRP A 344 -21.24 5.23 21.96
C TRP A 344 -20.70 4.66 23.27
N ARG A 345 -21.14 3.46 23.67
CA ARG A 345 -20.64 2.82 24.89
C ARG A 345 -19.21 2.32 24.70
N LEU A 346 -18.88 1.82 23.51
CA LEU A 346 -17.53 1.44 23.15
C LEU A 346 -16.59 2.66 23.16
N LEU A 347 -17.03 3.77 22.57
CA LEU A 347 -16.29 5.03 22.55
C LEU A 347 -16.14 5.64 23.94
N ALA A 348 -17.17 5.61 24.78
CA ALA A 348 -17.07 6.09 26.17
C ALA A 348 -16.09 5.26 27.01
N ARG A 349 -15.97 3.95 26.72
CA ARG A 349 -15.11 3.02 27.48
C ARG A 349 -13.68 2.94 26.96
N PHE A 350 -13.49 2.92 25.65
CA PHE A 350 -12.22 2.66 24.97
C PHE A 350 -11.80 3.79 24.01
N GLY A 351 -12.57 4.86 23.90
CA GLY A 351 -12.27 6.01 23.03
C GLY A 351 -10.99 6.74 23.41
N TYR A 352 -10.40 6.46 24.56
CA TYR A 352 -9.07 6.94 24.92
C TYR A 352 -8.00 6.52 23.90
N HIS A 353 -8.18 5.45 23.12
CA HIS A 353 -7.24 5.10 22.04
C HIS A 353 -7.12 6.21 20.98
N PHE A 354 -8.20 6.95 20.69
CA PHE A 354 -8.15 8.10 19.77
C PHE A 354 -7.35 9.28 20.33
N SER A 355 -7.24 9.40 21.67
CA SER A 355 -6.57 10.56 22.27
C SER A 355 -5.10 10.66 21.84
N SER A 356 -4.43 9.52 21.63
CA SER A 356 -3.06 9.49 21.12
C SER A 356 -2.94 10.03 19.68
N LEU A 357 -3.84 9.63 18.78
CA LEU A 357 -3.88 10.17 17.40
C LEU A 357 -4.25 11.66 17.37
N ILE A 358 -5.24 12.06 18.19
CA ILE A 358 -5.67 13.46 18.29
C ILE A 358 -4.52 14.32 18.84
N LEU A 359 -3.77 13.81 19.82
CA LEU A 359 -2.63 14.52 20.38
C LEU A 359 -1.57 14.83 19.32
N ILE A 360 -1.29 13.90 18.39
CA ILE A 360 -0.39 14.17 17.25
C ILE A 360 -0.86 15.41 16.51
N VAL A 361 -2.10 15.42 16.02
CA VAL A 361 -2.66 16.53 15.23
C VAL A 361 -2.63 17.85 16.01
N VAL A 362 -3.02 17.82 17.28
CA VAL A 362 -3.01 19.01 18.15
C VAL A 362 -1.60 19.56 18.33
N LEU A 363 -0.62 18.71 18.62
CA LEU A 363 0.77 19.15 18.81
C LEU A 363 1.37 19.72 17.53
N LEU A 364 1.09 19.10 16.38
CA LEU A 364 1.48 19.64 15.07
C LEU A 364 0.84 21.02 14.85
N ALA A 365 -0.46 21.16 15.15
CA ALA A 365 -1.16 22.43 15.01
C ALA A 365 -0.64 23.53 15.96
N LEU A 366 -0.09 23.13 17.11
CA LEU A 366 0.63 24.00 18.04
C LEU A 366 2.09 24.30 17.62
N GLY A 367 2.50 23.87 16.42
CA GLY A 367 3.83 24.13 15.87
C GLY A 367 4.94 23.22 16.41
N GLN A 368 4.60 22.13 17.10
CA GLN A 368 5.61 21.13 17.49
C GLN A 368 6.05 20.30 16.29
N SER A 369 7.30 19.84 16.31
CA SER A 369 7.81 18.92 15.29
C SER A 369 7.04 17.59 15.32
N ALA A 370 6.92 16.94 14.15
CA ALA A 370 6.24 15.66 14.04
C ALA A 370 6.90 14.57 14.90
N THR A 371 8.23 14.60 15.01
CA THR A 371 9.03 13.70 15.86
C THR A 371 8.67 13.84 17.34
N ARG A 372 8.52 15.05 17.87
CA ARG A 372 8.10 15.27 19.27
C ARG A 372 6.65 14.86 19.48
N ALA A 373 5.77 15.19 18.53
CA ALA A 373 4.35 14.87 18.61
C ALA A 373 4.10 13.37 18.72
N VAL A 374 4.76 12.56 17.89
CA VAL A 374 4.62 11.09 17.93
C VAL A 374 5.22 10.49 19.21
N VAL A 375 6.30 11.06 19.75
CA VAL A 375 6.86 10.60 21.04
C VAL A 375 5.88 10.87 22.18
N TYR A 376 5.31 12.07 22.27
CA TYR A 376 4.30 12.39 23.28
C TYR A 376 3.03 11.54 23.11
N ALA A 377 2.59 11.28 21.88
CA ALA A 377 1.48 10.37 21.59
C ALA A 377 1.77 8.92 22.01
N THR A 378 3.01 8.46 21.80
CA THR A 378 3.46 7.14 22.25
C THR A 378 3.45 7.04 23.77
N LEU A 379 3.98 8.04 24.47
CA LEU A 379 3.94 8.11 25.95
C LEU A 379 2.50 8.13 26.48
N LEU A 380 1.62 8.90 25.84
CA LEU A 380 0.20 8.93 26.19
C LEU A 380 -0.47 7.56 25.96
N ALA A 381 -0.20 6.91 24.83
CA ALA A 381 -0.72 5.57 24.56
C ALA A 381 -0.25 4.54 25.60
N VAL A 382 1.03 4.62 26.01
CA VAL A 382 1.56 3.79 27.10
C VAL A 382 0.84 4.08 28.42
N ALA A 383 0.70 5.35 28.80
CA ALA A 383 0.03 5.74 30.04
C ALA A 383 -1.44 5.27 30.08
N LEU A 384 -2.16 5.42 28.97
CA LEU A 384 -3.56 5.01 28.87
C LEU A 384 -3.76 3.50 28.79
N SER A 385 -2.75 2.75 28.32
CA SER A 385 -2.80 1.28 28.33
C SER A 385 -3.02 0.70 29.73
N PHE A 386 -2.63 1.42 30.80
CA PHE A 386 -2.83 0.98 32.18
C PHE A 386 -4.30 0.99 32.62
N LEU A 387 -5.16 1.74 31.91
CA LEU A 387 -6.59 1.83 32.20
C LEU A 387 -7.31 0.51 31.91
N ASP A 388 -6.88 -0.24 30.89
CA ASP A 388 -7.38 -1.58 30.60
C ASP A 388 -6.45 -2.67 31.16
N ARG A 389 -6.98 -3.49 32.08
CA ARG A 389 -6.21 -4.55 32.75
C ARG A 389 -5.70 -5.63 31.78
N THR A 390 -6.40 -5.86 30.66
CA THR A 390 -6.01 -6.86 29.66
C THR A 390 -4.91 -6.36 28.71
N ALA A 391 -4.91 -5.07 28.41
CA ALA A 391 -4.00 -4.44 27.46
C ALA A 391 -2.84 -3.64 28.08
N ARG A 392 -2.64 -3.73 29.40
CA ARG A 392 -1.54 -3.02 30.08
C ARG A 392 -0.19 -3.33 29.45
N LEU A 393 0.54 -2.27 29.11
CA LEU A 393 1.93 -2.36 28.68
C LEU A 393 2.85 -2.44 29.90
N SER A 394 3.00 -3.65 30.46
CA SER A 394 4.04 -3.93 31.45
C SER A 394 5.43 -3.63 30.89
N PRO A 395 6.48 -3.43 31.72
CA PRO A 395 7.83 -3.14 31.22
C PRO A 395 8.33 -4.13 30.17
N VAL A 396 7.98 -5.42 30.31
CA VAL A 396 8.31 -6.47 29.35
C VAL A 396 7.58 -6.28 28.02
N ARG A 397 6.29 -5.91 28.05
CA ARG A 397 5.50 -5.63 26.84
C ARG A 397 5.95 -4.34 26.17
N LEU A 398 6.32 -3.32 26.94
CA LEU A 398 6.88 -2.08 26.41
C LEU A 398 8.23 -2.31 25.73
N PHE A 399 9.11 -3.09 26.35
CA PHE A 399 10.36 -3.53 25.73
C PHE A 399 10.11 -4.31 24.43
N ALA A 400 9.12 -5.23 24.44
CA ALA A 400 8.72 -5.95 23.23
C ALA A 400 8.17 -5.01 22.15
N ALA A 401 7.41 -3.97 22.52
CA ALA A 401 6.91 -2.96 21.59
C ALA A 401 8.04 -2.14 20.94
N LEU A 402 9.01 -1.68 21.73
CA LEU A 402 10.20 -0.98 21.22
C LEU A 402 11.00 -1.87 20.27
N ALA A 403 11.25 -3.12 20.66
CA ALA A 403 11.96 -4.07 19.82
C ALA A 403 11.19 -4.41 18.53
N ALA A 404 9.87 -4.57 18.60
CA ALA A 404 9.02 -4.82 17.43
C ALA A 404 8.99 -3.60 16.49
N GLY A 405 8.87 -2.38 17.04
CA GLY A 405 8.90 -1.14 16.27
C GLY A 405 10.19 -0.97 15.48
N VAL A 406 11.35 -1.17 16.11
CA VAL A 406 12.64 -1.09 15.41
C VAL A 406 12.82 -2.22 14.41
N ARG A 407 12.38 -3.45 14.72
CA ARG A 407 12.41 -4.55 13.74
C ARG A 407 11.54 -4.25 12.51
N GLY A 408 10.40 -3.61 12.70
CA GLY A 408 9.49 -3.24 11.63
C GLY A 408 10.07 -2.19 10.67
N VAL A 409 11.01 -1.34 11.12
CA VAL A 409 11.63 -0.32 10.25
C VAL A 409 12.85 -0.84 9.48
N LEU A 410 13.41 -1.99 9.84
CA LEU A 410 14.65 -2.52 9.23
C LEU A 410 14.61 -2.62 7.68
N PRO A 411 13.51 -3.09 7.04
CA PRO A 411 13.40 -3.07 5.58
C PRO A 411 13.49 -1.66 5.01
N VAL A 412 12.80 -0.72 5.64
CA VAL A 412 12.75 0.68 5.19
C VAL A 412 14.13 1.32 5.31
N VAL A 413 14.88 1.04 6.38
CA VAL A 413 16.26 1.52 6.53
C VAL A 413 17.17 1.01 5.42
N ALA A 414 17.13 -0.28 5.10
CA ALA A 414 17.93 -0.87 4.02
C ALA A 414 17.56 -0.25 2.66
N VAL A 415 16.27 -0.05 2.40
CA VAL A 415 15.77 0.59 1.18
C VAL A 415 16.21 2.04 1.08
N CYS A 416 16.11 2.82 2.16
CA CYS A 416 16.53 4.22 2.18
C CYS A 416 18.03 4.37 1.96
N ALA A 417 18.85 3.55 2.61
CA ALA A 417 20.30 3.55 2.38
C ALA A 417 20.66 3.20 0.93
N ALA A 418 19.99 2.21 0.34
CA ALA A 418 20.17 1.84 -1.07
C ALA A 418 19.64 2.92 -2.04
N ALA A 419 18.53 3.58 -1.73
CA ALA A 419 18.01 4.70 -2.52
C ALA A 419 18.93 5.93 -2.50
N GLY A 420 19.77 6.08 -1.46
CA GLY A 420 20.89 7.00 -1.45
C GLY A 420 21.90 6.74 -2.59
N VAL A 421 22.10 5.49 -3.00
CA VAL A 421 22.93 5.17 -4.17
C VAL A 421 22.35 5.78 -5.43
N ILE A 422 21.05 5.63 -5.63
CA ILE A 422 20.36 6.14 -6.81
C ILE A 422 20.37 7.67 -6.80
N THR A 423 20.09 8.28 -5.65
CA THR A 423 20.06 9.74 -5.49
C THR A 423 21.45 10.33 -5.75
N ALA A 424 22.51 9.81 -5.12
CA ALA A 424 23.87 10.29 -5.30
C ALA A 424 24.36 10.21 -6.75
N ILE A 425 24.20 9.05 -7.40
CA ILE A 425 24.62 8.88 -8.80
C ILE A 425 23.82 9.83 -9.70
N THR A 426 22.50 9.93 -9.50
CA THR A 426 21.68 10.78 -10.35
C THR A 426 22.01 12.26 -10.19
N THR A 427 22.29 12.71 -8.96
CA THR A 427 22.74 14.08 -8.70
C THR A 427 24.11 14.36 -9.32
N LYS A 428 25.08 13.45 -9.18
CA LYS A 428 26.44 13.64 -9.72
C LYS A 428 26.52 13.58 -11.24
N THR A 429 25.67 12.77 -11.87
CA THR A 429 25.64 12.61 -13.35
C THR A 429 24.68 13.56 -14.04
N GLY A 430 23.74 14.17 -13.32
CA GLY A 430 22.68 15.00 -13.91
C GLY A 430 21.58 14.21 -14.63
N LEU A 431 21.56 12.87 -14.48
CA LEU A 431 20.63 11.99 -15.20
C LEU A 431 19.16 12.33 -14.95
N GLY A 432 18.80 12.85 -13.78
CA GLY A 432 17.41 13.21 -13.45
C GLY A 432 16.88 14.30 -14.38
N ALA A 433 17.68 15.36 -14.61
CA ALA A 433 17.33 16.42 -15.54
C ALA A 433 17.28 15.93 -17.00
N GLN A 434 18.14 14.99 -17.37
CA GLN A 434 18.16 14.42 -18.73
C GLN A 434 16.97 13.49 -19.00
N LEU A 435 16.61 12.61 -18.07
CA LEU A 435 15.41 11.79 -18.20
C LEU A 435 14.14 12.63 -18.21
N ALA A 436 14.10 13.70 -17.39
CA ALA A 436 13.02 14.67 -17.41
C ALA A 436 12.90 15.35 -18.79
N SER A 437 14.01 15.78 -19.39
CA SER A 437 14.01 16.39 -20.71
C SER A 437 13.55 15.40 -21.79
N LEU A 438 13.94 14.13 -21.71
CA LEU A 438 13.48 13.08 -22.63
C LEU A 438 11.97 12.85 -22.54
N LEU A 439 11.39 12.81 -21.33
CA LEU A 439 9.94 12.68 -21.15
C LEU A 439 9.19 13.86 -21.79
N VAL A 440 9.65 15.09 -21.53
CA VAL A 440 9.04 16.31 -22.07
C VAL A 440 9.21 16.39 -23.59
N ASN A 441 10.39 16.07 -24.11
CA ASN A 441 10.65 16.08 -25.55
C ASN A 441 9.85 15.00 -26.28
N GLY A 442 9.67 13.82 -25.68
CA GLY A 442 8.79 12.78 -26.21
C GLY A 442 7.34 13.24 -26.32
N ALA A 443 6.85 14.01 -25.34
CA ALA A 443 5.52 14.62 -25.41
C ALA A 443 5.45 15.73 -26.48
N ARG A 444 6.48 16.58 -26.59
CA ARG A 444 6.58 17.64 -27.60
C ARG A 444 6.66 17.11 -29.04
N ALA A 445 7.23 15.92 -29.23
CA ALA A 445 7.29 15.27 -30.55
C ALA A 445 5.88 15.00 -31.13
N VAL A 446 4.85 14.88 -30.28
CA VAL A 446 3.47 14.68 -30.72
C VAL A 446 2.78 16.02 -30.99
N THR A 447 3.06 17.05 -30.19
CA THR A 447 2.41 18.36 -30.29
C THR A 447 3.18 19.45 -29.56
N ASP A 448 3.11 20.68 -30.06
CA ASP A 448 3.68 21.87 -29.41
C ASP A 448 2.71 22.56 -28.44
N ASN A 449 1.46 22.09 -28.32
CA ASN A 449 0.49 22.72 -27.43
C ASN A 449 0.89 22.49 -25.95
N PRO A 450 1.18 23.55 -25.17
CA PRO A 450 1.69 23.41 -23.80
C PRO A 450 0.81 22.56 -22.88
N GLY A 451 -0.52 22.69 -22.98
CA GLY A 451 -1.46 21.94 -22.14
C GLY A 451 -1.50 20.45 -22.50
N VAL A 452 -1.36 20.12 -23.78
CA VAL A 452 -1.33 18.73 -24.25
C VAL A 452 0.01 18.08 -23.96
N VAL A 453 1.11 18.82 -24.08
CA VAL A 453 2.46 18.36 -23.66
C VAL A 453 2.45 18.00 -22.19
N LEU A 454 1.86 18.83 -21.32
CA LEU A 454 1.70 18.52 -19.90
C LEU A 454 0.87 17.25 -19.70
N ALA A 455 -0.28 17.13 -20.36
CA ALA A 455 -1.14 15.95 -20.26
C ALA A 455 -0.43 14.65 -20.67
N LEU A 456 0.30 14.68 -21.78
CA LEU A 456 1.08 13.54 -22.26
C LEU A 456 2.24 13.22 -21.32
N THR A 457 2.96 14.23 -20.83
CA THR A 457 4.06 14.04 -19.87
C THR A 457 3.56 13.42 -18.58
N VAL A 458 2.42 13.88 -18.06
CA VAL A 458 1.77 13.31 -16.87
C VAL A 458 1.31 11.87 -17.11
N ALA A 459 0.74 11.57 -18.28
CA ALA A 459 0.33 10.21 -18.63
C ALA A 459 1.54 9.26 -18.73
N LEU A 460 2.63 9.69 -19.38
CA LEU A 460 3.88 8.92 -19.46
C LEU A 460 4.50 8.74 -18.07
N ALA A 461 4.50 9.79 -17.25
CA ALA A 461 4.98 9.75 -15.87
C ALA A 461 4.17 8.77 -15.01
N ALA A 462 2.83 8.80 -15.13
CA ALA A 462 1.93 7.87 -14.45
C ALA A 462 2.25 6.42 -14.82
N VAL A 463 2.45 6.13 -16.10
CA VAL A 463 2.84 4.78 -16.57
C VAL A 463 4.22 4.41 -16.05
N ALA A 464 5.20 5.30 -16.16
CA ALA A 464 6.56 5.06 -15.69
C ALA A 464 6.63 4.77 -14.19
N LEU A 465 5.92 5.56 -13.36
CA LEU A 465 5.82 5.34 -11.91
C LEU A 465 5.08 4.05 -11.57
N SER A 466 3.99 3.75 -12.29
CA SER A 466 3.25 2.50 -12.08
C SER A 466 4.12 1.29 -12.38
N VAL A 467 4.88 1.31 -13.48
CA VAL A 467 5.80 0.22 -13.87
C VAL A 467 6.99 0.12 -12.90
N LEU A 468 7.57 1.25 -12.52
CA LEU A 468 8.67 1.30 -11.57
C LEU A 468 8.28 0.64 -10.25
N GLY A 469 7.11 1.00 -9.74
CA GLY A 469 6.61 0.46 -8.48
C GLY A 469 6.03 -0.95 -8.55
N LEU A 470 6.04 -1.62 -9.72
CA LEU A 470 5.87 -3.07 -9.79
C LEU A 470 7.15 -3.83 -9.41
N ALA A 471 8.30 -3.16 -9.42
CA ALA A 471 9.59 -3.80 -9.18
C ALA A 471 10.16 -3.45 -7.81
N VAL A 472 9.87 -2.25 -7.27
CA VAL A 472 10.53 -1.76 -6.06
C VAL A 472 9.52 -1.22 -5.03
N PRO A 473 9.84 -1.29 -3.73
CA PRO A 473 8.97 -0.83 -2.65
C PRO A 473 8.55 0.65 -2.80
N VAL A 474 7.41 1.04 -2.23
CA VAL A 474 6.85 2.41 -2.32
C VAL A 474 7.87 3.49 -1.99
N THR A 475 8.63 3.32 -0.92
CA THR A 475 9.65 4.30 -0.50
C THR A 475 10.74 4.47 -1.57
N ALA A 476 11.22 3.38 -2.17
CA ALA A 476 12.18 3.43 -3.27
C ALA A 476 11.56 4.03 -4.53
N SER A 477 10.36 3.58 -4.88
CA SER A 477 9.59 4.08 -6.03
C SER A 477 9.39 5.59 -5.95
N PHE A 478 9.09 6.11 -4.76
CA PHE A 478 8.96 7.55 -4.54
C PHE A 478 10.28 8.28 -4.73
N ILE A 479 11.38 7.80 -4.14
CA ILE A 479 12.69 8.48 -4.24
C ILE A 479 13.17 8.53 -5.70
N ILE A 480 13.13 7.38 -6.39
CA ILE A 480 13.51 7.27 -7.80
C ILE A 480 12.56 8.12 -8.66
N GLY A 481 11.27 8.02 -8.40
CA GLY A 481 10.23 8.78 -9.06
C GLY A 481 10.42 10.28 -8.91
N TRP A 482 10.76 10.77 -7.72
CA TRP A 482 10.98 12.19 -7.47
C TRP A 482 12.20 12.70 -8.23
N VAL A 483 13.31 11.95 -8.19
CA VAL A 483 14.56 12.31 -8.85
C VAL A 483 14.41 12.38 -10.38
N ILE A 484 13.52 11.57 -10.96
CA ILE A 484 13.31 11.50 -12.42
C ILE A 484 12.14 12.37 -12.89
N ILE A 485 10.96 12.23 -12.27
CA ILE A 485 9.71 12.85 -12.68
C ILE A 485 9.53 14.25 -12.09
N GLY A 486 10.07 14.49 -10.88
CA GLY A 486 10.01 15.80 -10.21
C GLY A 486 10.51 16.93 -11.11
N PRO A 487 11.76 16.88 -11.62
CA PRO A 487 12.28 17.89 -12.53
C PRO A 487 11.45 18.07 -13.82
N ALA A 488 10.85 16.99 -14.33
CA ALA A 488 10.02 17.04 -15.55
C ALA A 488 8.75 17.85 -15.35
N LEU A 489 8.03 17.59 -14.25
CA LEU A 489 6.79 18.30 -13.92
C LEU A 489 7.07 19.76 -13.52
N LEU A 490 8.09 19.99 -12.70
CA LEU A 490 8.52 21.33 -12.31
C LEU A 490 8.92 22.17 -13.54
N GLY A 491 9.63 21.57 -14.49
CA GLY A 491 10.03 22.22 -15.76
C GLY A 491 8.86 22.59 -16.67
N LEU A 492 7.68 21.99 -16.48
CA LEU A 492 6.44 22.30 -17.18
C LEU A 492 5.53 23.29 -16.41
N GLY A 493 6.01 23.85 -15.29
CA GLY A 493 5.28 24.84 -14.50
C GLY A 493 4.33 24.25 -13.45
N VAL A 494 4.39 22.94 -13.21
CA VAL A 494 3.64 22.30 -12.11
C VAL A 494 4.26 22.71 -10.79
N SER A 495 3.45 23.05 -9.78
CA SER A 495 3.96 23.39 -8.46
C SER A 495 4.60 22.18 -7.75
N ALA A 496 5.61 22.45 -6.92
CA ALA A 496 6.31 21.41 -6.19
C ALA A 496 5.41 20.53 -5.31
N PRO A 497 4.39 21.07 -4.59
CA PRO A 497 3.43 20.24 -3.87
C PRO A 497 2.63 19.30 -4.78
N ALA A 498 2.15 19.79 -5.93
CA ALA A 498 1.39 18.97 -6.87
C ALA A 498 2.25 17.86 -7.48
N ALA A 499 3.48 18.17 -7.89
CA ALA A 499 4.43 17.19 -8.41
C ALA A 499 4.81 16.14 -7.36
N ALA A 500 5.10 16.55 -6.12
CA ALA A 500 5.49 15.62 -5.06
C ALA A 500 4.31 14.72 -4.65
N MET A 501 3.12 15.27 -4.49
CA MET A 501 1.92 14.47 -4.21
C MET A 501 1.59 13.53 -5.38
N PHE A 502 1.76 13.96 -6.63
CA PHE A 502 1.59 13.09 -7.80
C PHE A 502 2.51 11.87 -7.73
N VAL A 503 3.81 12.09 -7.52
CA VAL A 503 4.79 11.00 -7.39
C VAL A 503 4.46 10.12 -6.18
N PHE A 504 4.08 10.71 -5.04
CA PHE A 504 3.69 10.00 -3.83
C PHE A 504 2.51 9.04 -4.08
N TYR A 505 1.41 9.54 -4.62
CA TYR A 505 0.23 8.71 -4.87
C TYR A 505 0.52 7.61 -5.89
N TYR A 506 1.18 7.91 -7.01
CA TYR A 506 1.50 6.89 -8.00
C TYR A 506 2.50 5.84 -7.49
N SER A 507 3.39 6.24 -6.57
CA SER A 507 4.30 5.30 -5.90
C SER A 507 3.56 4.39 -4.93
N VAL A 508 2.53 4.88 -4.23
CA VAL A 508 1.70 4.04 -3.34
C VAL A 508 0.76 3.15 -4.15
N LEU A 509 0.19 3.67 -5.23
CA LEU A 509 -0.81 2.98 -6.03
C LEU A 509 -0.22 1.89 -6.93
N SER A 510 1.10 1.85 -7.12
CA SER A 510 1.75 0.70 -7.77
C SER A 510 1.51 -0.59 -6.97
N GLU A 511 1.40 -0.53 -5.64
CA GLU A 511 1.09 -1.69 -4.76
C GLU A 511 -0.33 -2.27 -4.95
N VAL A 512 -1.21 -1.60 -5.69
CA VAL A 512 -2.53 -2.13 -6.07
C VAL A 512 -2.63 -2.47 -7.54
N THR A 513 -1.55 -2.33 -8.31
CA THR A 513 -1.51 -2.57 -9.75
C THR A 513 -1.10 -4.02 -10.05
N PRO A 514 -1.88 -4.77 -10.86
CA PRO A 514 -1.45 -6.09 -11.35
C PRO A 514 -0.17 -5.96 -12.20
N PRO A 515 0.77 -6.92 -12.16
CA PRO A 515 0.66 -8.26 -11.56
C PRO A 515 1.17 -8.41 -10.13
N THR A 516 1.71 -7.38 -9.47
CA THR A 516 2.42 -7.57 -8.19
C THR A 516 1.57 -7.30 -6.95
N ALA A 517 0.55 -6.44 -7.06
CA ALA A 517 -0.30 -5.94 -5.97
C ALA A 517 -0.36 -6.76 -4.66
N LEU A 518 0.60 -6.54 -3.76
CA LEU A 518 0.86 -7.39 -2.58
C LEU A 518 -0.31 -7.40 -1.58
N ALA A 519 -0.99 -6.27 -1.42
CA ALA A 519 -2.14 -6.19 -0.52
C ALA A 519 -3.27 -7.11 -1.00
N ALA A 520 -3.43 -7.25 -2.31
CA ALA A 520 -4.39 -8.18 -2.91
C ALA A 520 -3.91 -9.63 -2.81
N VAL A 521 -2.60 -9.89 -2.87
CA VAL A 521 -2.04 -11.23 -2.60
C VAL A 521 -2.37 -11.66 -1.17
N GLY A 522 -2.02 -10.84 -0.17
CA GLY A 522 -2.30 -11.12 1.24
C GLY A 522 -3.79 -11.26 1.53
N ALA A 523 -4.62 -10.38 0.96
CA ALA A 523 -6.07 -10.47 1.10
C ALA A 523 -6.64 -11.74 0.44
N SER A 524 -6.13 -12.15 -0.72
CA SER A 524 -6.57 -13.39 -1.40
C SER A 524 -6.24 -14.65 -0.60
N ALA A 525 -5.12 -14.66 0.14
CA ALA A 525 -4.76 -15.76 1.04
C ALA A 525 -5.76 -15.92 2.21
N ILE A 526 -6.37 -14.82 2.65
CA ILE A 526 -7.39 -14.84 3.71
C ILE A 526 -8.76 -15.22 3.17
N THR A 527 -9.16 -14.63 2.03
CA THR A 527 -10.48 -14.87 1.47
C THR A 527 -10.59 -16.20 0.73
N GLY A 528 -9.46 -16.81 0.36
CA GLY A 528 -9.39 -18.00 -0.49
C GLY A 528 -9.74 -17.71 -1.96
N GLY A 529 -9.71 -16.43 -2.37
CA GLY A 529 -9.96 -16.00 -3.74
C GLY A 529 -8.75 -16.20 -4.66
N ARG A 530 -8.97 -16.20 -5.97
CA ARG A 530 -7.87 -16.25 -6.94
C ARG A 530 -7.10 -14.93 -6.93
N THR A 531 -5.77 -14.99 -6.85
CA THR A 531 -4.88 -13.84 -6.69
C THR A 531 -5.04 -12.80 -7.80
N MET A 532 -4.81 -13.16 -9.05
CA MET A 532 -4.86 -12.21 -10.18
C MET A 532 -6.24 -11.51 -10.32
N PRO A 533 -7.38 -12.21 -10.29
CA PRO A 533 -8.68 -11.55 -10.25
C PRO A 533 -8.88 -10.62 -9.04
N THR A 534 -8.35 -10.97 -7.87
CA THR A 534 -8.41 -10.13 -6.66
C THR A 534 -7.63 -8.83 -6.85
N MET A 535 -6.47 -8.88 -7.53
CA MET A 535 -5.68 -7.69 -7.88
C MET A 535 -6.46 -6.76 -8.81
N TRP A 536 -7.12 -7.30 -9.85
CA TRP A 536 -7.99 -6.50 -10.72
C TRP A 536 -9.16 -5.87 -9.97
N GLN A 537 -9.72 -6.55 -8.97
CA GLN A 537 -10.73 -5.94 -8.10
C GLN A 537 -10.12 -4.83 -7.23
N ALA A 538 -8.94 -5.03 -6.64
CA ALA A 538 -8.25 -4.01 -5.85
C ALA A 538 -8.01 -2.73 -6.67
N LEU A 539 -7.48 -2.86 -7.89
CA LEU A 539 -7.31 -1.75 -8.82
C LEU A 539 -8.63 -1.03 -9.10
N LYS A 540 -9.71 -1.78 -9.31
CA LYS A 540 -11.05 -1.22 -9.55
C LYS A 540 -11.55 -0.39 -8.36
N TYR A 541 -11.38 -0.87 -7.13
CA TYR A 541 -11.74 -0.10 -5.93
C TYR A 541 -10.83 1.12 -5.73
N ALA A 542 -9.56 1.02 -6.13
CA ALA A 542 -8.58 2.08 -5.98
C ALA A 542 -8.59 3.13 -7.11
N LEU A 543 -9.32 2.89 -8.21
CA LEU A 543 -9.36 3.75 -9.40
C LEU A 543 -9.56 5.26 -9.10
N PRO A 544 -10.43 5.68 -8.16
CA PRO A 544 -10.55 7.08 -7.78
C PRO A 544 -9.23 7.74 -7.33
N ALA A 545 -8.34 7.01 -6.66
CA ALA A 545 -7.04 7.54 -6.24
C ALA A 545 -6.01 7.63 -7.36
N PHE A 546 -6.16 6.92 -8.49
CA PHE A 546 -5.29 7.14 -9.65
C PHE A 546 -5.61 8.46 -10.36
N LEU A 547 -6.88 8.85 -10.29
CA LEU A 547 -7.39 9.97 -11.05
C LEU A 547 -7.21 11.31 -10.33
N ALA A 548 -7.32 11.34 -9.00
CA ALA A 548 -7.07 12.55 -8.23
C ALA A 548 -5.66 13.15 -8.54
N PRO A 549 -4.56 12.37 -8.42
CA PRO A 549 -3.39 12.35 -9.29
C PRO A 549 -3.19 13.47 -10.28
N ILE A 550 -3.83 13.16 -11.38
CA ILE A 550 -3.81 13.82 -12.65
C ILE A 550 -4.54 15.16 -12.53
N ALA A 551 -5.61 15.24 -11.75
CA ALA A 551 -6.38 16.47 -11.57
C ALA A 551 -5.55 17.61 -10.96
N PHE A 552 -4.75 17.32 -9.92
CA PHE A 552 -3.90 18.34 -9.29
C PHE A 552 -2.66 18.75 -10.10
N VAL A 553 -2.29 17.99 -11.12
CA VAL A 553 -1.16 18.36 -12.00
C VAL A 553 -1.63 19.03 -13.30
N LEU A 554 -2.76 18.59 -13.87
CA LEU A 554 -3.20 19.09 -15.17
C LEU A 554 -3.90 20.45 -15.14
N THR A 555 -4.41 20.86 -13.99
CA THR A 555 -5.24 22.07 -13.88
C THR A 555 -4.81 22.92 -12.69
N ASP A 556 -4.76 24.24 -12.87
CA ASP A 556 -4.41 25.18 -11.79
C ASP A 556 -5.38 25.07 -10.59
N ARG A 557 -6.64 24.79 -10.87
CA ARG A 557 -7.67 24.55 -9.83
C ARG A 557 -7.51 23.22 -9.13
N GLY A 558 -6.75 22.31 -9.72
CA GLY A 558 -6.39 21.05 -9.12
C GLY A 558 -5.65 21.23 -7.79
N GLU A 559 -4.87 22.31 -7.62
CA GLU A 559 -4.25 22.64 -6.33
C GLU A 559 -5.25 22.82 -5.19
N TYR A 560 -6.51 23.16 -5.50
CA TYR A 560 -7.55 23.30 -4.49
C TYR A 560 -7.90 21.95 -3.85
N LEU A 561 -7.65 20.82 -4.53
CA LEU A 561 -7.74 19.48 -3.94
C LEU A 561 -6.60 19.20 -2.94
N LEU A 562 -5.51 19.96 -2.98
CA LEU A 562 -4.46 19.94 -1.96
C LEU A 562 -4.73 20.97 -0.86
N ALA A 563 -5.96 21.46 -0.74
CA ALA A 563 -6.37 22.53 0.19
C ALA A 563 -5.57 23.84 0.02
N ARG A 564 -5.02 24.10 -1.17
CA ARG A 564 -4.26 25.32 -1.49
C ARG A 564 -5.11 26.25 -2.35
N GLY A 565 -5.89 27.14 -1.74
CA GLY A 565 -6.70 28.10 -2.49
C GLY A 565 -7.80 28.73 -1.66
N PRO A 566 -8.68 29.55 -2.28
CA PRO A 566 -9.83 30.10 -1.59
C PRO A 566 -10.79 28.98 -1.16
N VAL A 567 -11.39 29.11 0.03
CA VAL A 567 -12.31 28.10 0.60
C VAL A 567 -13.43 27.75 -0.37
N THR A 568 -13.97 28.72 -1.10
CA THR A 568 -14.99 28.51 -2.12
C THR A 568 -14.50 27.63 -3.28
N GLY A 569 -13.26 27.84 -3.72
CA GLY A 569 -12.61 27.01 -4.73
C GLY A 569 -12.41 25.57 -4.25
N ILE A 570 -11.93 25.39 -3.01
CA ILE A 570 -11.74 24.09 -2.37
C ILE A 570 -13.06 23.32 -2.26
N LEU A 571 -14.12 23.98 -1.78
CA LEU A 571 -15.44 23.34 -1.67
C LEU A 571 -15.98 22.94 -3.04
N TRP A 572 -15.85 23.81 -4.05
CA TRP A 572 -16.32 23.53 -5.40
C TRP A 572 -15.57 22.38 -6.06
N THR A 573 -14.22 22.36 -5.99
CA THR A 573 -13.42 21.28 -6.58
C THR A 573 -13.61 19.96 -5.84
N THR A 574 -13.75 20.00 -4.51
CA THR A 574 -14.04 18.80 -3.71
C THR A 574 -15.41 18.22 -4.08
N ALA A 575 -16.44 19.06 -4.27
CA ALA A 575 -17.75 18.62 -4.71
C ALA A 575 -17.71 18.05 -6.14
N ALA A 576 -17.03 18.73 -7.08
CA ALA A 576 -16.86 18.27 -8.45
C ALA A 576 -16.11 16.92 -8.52
N ALA A 577 -15.03 16.78 -7.74
CA ALA A 577 -14.29 15.54 -7.63
C ALA A 577 -15.12 14.42 -6.97
N GLY A 578 -15.92 14.73 -5.95
CA GLY A 578 -16.85 13.78 -5.35
C GLY A 578 -17.88 13.23 -6.36
N LEU A 579 -18.41 14.11 -7.22
CA LEU A 579 -19.26 13.70 -8.34
C LEU A 579 -18.49 12.91 -9.41
N ALA A 580 -17.21 13.25 -9.65
CA ALA A 580 -16.36 12.48 -10.56
C ALA A 580 -16.18 11.04 -10.06
N VAL A 581 -15.88 10.88 -8.77
CA VAL A 581 -15.77 9.59 -8.08
C VAL A 581 -17.08 8.81 -8.17
N LEU A 582 -18.24 9.48 -8.03
CA LEU A 582 -19.54 8.84 -8.26
C LEU A 582 -19.70 8.33 -9.69
N GLY A 583 -19.34 9.14 -10.70
CA GLY A 583 -19.38 8.72 -12.10
C GLY A 583 -18.51 7.49 -12.37
N LEU A 584 -17.30 7.47 -11.82
CA LEU A 584 -16.36 6.35 -11.89
C LEU A 584 -16.89 5.09 -11.18
N ALA A 585 -17.52 5.26 -10.01
CA ALA A 585 -18.16 4.16 -9.29
C ALA A 585 -19.31 3.57 -10.12
N VAL A 586 -20.11 4.39 -10.81
CA VAL A 586 -21.16 3.92 -11.73
C VAL A 586 -20.55 3.16 -12.91
N ALA A 587 -19.49 3.70 -13.52
CA ALA A 587 -18.81 3.09 -14.67
C ALA A 587 -18.27 1.70 -14.36
N THR A 588 -17.61 1.55 -13.21
CA THR A 588 -16.95 0.31 -12.79
C THR A 588 -17.92 -0.65 -12.09
N GLY A 589 -18.81 -0.13 -11.25
CA GLY A 589 -19.75 -0.89 -10.43
C GLY A 589 -20.97 -1.41 -11.18
N GLY A 590 -21.40 -0.73 -12.25
CA GLY A 590 -22.54 -1.15 -13.06
C GLY A 590 -23.91 -0.94 -12.39
N TRP A 591 -23.98 -0.03 -11.42
CA TRP A 591 -25.22 0.35 -10.75
C TRP A 591 -25.24 1.84 -10.48
N VAL A 592 -26.38 2.51 -10.73
CA VAL A 592 -26.58 3.91 -10.36
C VAL A 592 -27.22 3.97 -8.97
N PRO A 593 -26.54 4.52 -7.95
CA PRO A 593 -27.10 4.63 -6.60
C PRO A 593 -28.47 5.32 -6.62
N GLY A 594 -29.45 4.71 -5.95
CA GLY A 594 -30.84 5.22 -5.88
C GLY A 594 -31.74 4.89 -7.07
N VAL A 595 -31.19 4.53 -8.24
CA VAL A 595 -31.99 4.34 -9.47
C VAL A 595 -32.16 2.87 -9.85
N GLY A 596 -31.07 2.16 -10.16
CA GLY A 596 -31.17 0.79 -10.69
C GLY A 596 -29.89 0.28 -11.37
N ARG A 597 -30.00 -0.88 -12.02
CA ARG A 597 -28.91 -1.48 -12.81
C ARG A 597 -28.49 -0.54 -13.93
N ALA A 598 -27.17 -0.33 -14.07
CA ALA A 598 -26.62 0.50 -15.12
C ALA A 598 -26.30 -0.38 -16.35
N GLY A 599 -27.04 -0.22 -17.44
CA GLY A 599 -26.66 -0.80 -18.74
C GLY A 599 -25.35 -0.20 -19.28
N THR A 600 -24.78 -0.80 -20.32
CA THR A 600 -23.48 -0.39 -20.89
C THR A 600 -23.43 1.10 -21.23
N ALA A 601 -24.49 1.65 -21.83
CA ALA A 601 -24.58 3.08 -22.16
C ALA A 601 -24.49 3.98 -20.92
N SER A 602 -25.23 3.67 -19.85
CA SER A 602 -25.17 4.44 -18.59
C SER A 602 -23.80 4.33 -17.90
N ARG A 603 -23.10 3.20 -18.04
CA ARG A 603 -21.75 3.02 -17.51
C ARG A 603 -20.72 3.86 -18.27
N VAL A 604 -20.80 3.86 -19.61
CA VAL A 604 -19.94 4.70 -20.45
C VAL A 604 -20.17 6.18 -20.13
N LEU A 605 -21.44 6.62 -20.05
CA LEU A 605 -21.77 8.00 -19.67
C LEU A 605 -21.29 8.35 -18.26
N GLY A 606 -21.36 7.42 -17.30
CA GLY A 606 -20.79 7.61 -15.97
C GLY A 606 -19.26 7.78 -16.00
N GLY A 607 -18.57 7.02 -16.84
CA GLY A 607 -17.12 7.14 -17.04
C GLY A 607 -16.73 8.46 -17.68
N VAL A 608 -17.44 8.86 -18.74
CA VAL A 608 -17.27 10.17 -19.40
C VAL A 608 -17.54 11.29 -18.40
N ALA A 609 -18.63 11.22 -17.63
CA ALA A 609 -18.93 12.19 -16.58
C ALA A 609 -17.77 12.31 -15.57
N GLY A 610 -17.24 11.17 -15.12
CA GLY A 610 -16.08 11.12 -14.22
C GLY A 610 -14.87 11.86 -14.77
N LEU A 611 -14.49 11.58 -16.03
CA LEU A 611 -13.33 12.21 -16.67
C LEU A 611 -13.51 13.73 -16.88
N PHE A 612 -14.68 14.16 -17.32
CA PHE A 612 -14.96 15.59 -17.54
C PHE A 612 -15.04 16.38 -16.22
N LEU A 613 -15.60 15.80 -15.16
CA LEU A 613 -15.63 16.42 -13.83
C LEU A 613 -14.23 16.52 -13.21
N LEU A 614 -13.36 15.56 -13.51
CA LEU A 614 -11.98 15.53 -13.02
C LEU A 614 -11.08 16.60 -13.67
N TYR A 615 -11.48 17.15 -14.83
CA TYR A 615 -10.78 18.29 -15.43
C TYR A 615 -10.97 19.60 -14.66
N LEU A 616 -11.88 19.65 -13.65
CA LEU A 616 -12.05 20.76 -12.70
C LEU A 616 -12.21 22.17 -13.33
N ALA A 617 -12.59 22.25 -14.61
CA ALA A 617 -13.00 23.48 -15.26
C ALA A 617 -14.53 23.65 -15.23
N PRO A 618 -15.09 24.87 -15.13
CA PRO A 618 -16.54 25.06 -14.98
C PRO A 618 -17.36 24.43 -16.12
N VAL A 619 -16.87 24.61 -17.36
CA VAL A 619 -17.53 24.10 -18.56
C VAL A 619 -17.48 22.57 -18.60
N ALA A 620 -16.30 21.99 -18.36
CA ALA A 620 -16.13 20.54 -18.30
C ALA A 620 -16.95 19.92 -17.16
N ALA A 621 -17.01 20.57 -16.00
CA ALA A 621 -17.85 20.15 -14.89
C ALA A 621 -19.34 20.18 -15.26
N GLY A 622 -19.81 21.24 -15.94
CA GLY A 622 -21.18 21.32 -16.45
C GLY A 622 -21.54 20.17 -17.39
N ILE A 623 -20.65 19.87 -18.35
CA ILE A 623 -20.79 18.71 -19.26
C ILE A 623 -20.82 17.40 -18.48
N GLY A 624 -19.93 17.24 -17.50
CA GLY A 624 -19.86 16.03 -16.70
C GLY A 624 -21.08 15.82 -15.80
N VAL A 625 -21.62 16.88 -15.18
CA VAL A 625 -22.89 16.80 -14.43
C VAL A 625 -24.04 16.41 -15.36
N ALA A 626 -24.13 17.01 -16.56
CA ALA A 626 -25.14 16.67 -17.54
C ALA A 626 -25.06 15.20 -17.97
N ALA A 627 -23.84 14.70 -18.23
CA ALA A 627 -23.61 13.29 -18.56
C ALA A 627 -23.98 12.34 -17.41
N LEU A 628 -23.71 12.73 -16.15
CA LEU A 628 -24.08 11.96 -14.97
C LEU A 628 -25.60 11.91 -14.78
N ALA A 629 -26.28 13.05 -14.98
CA ALA A 629 -27.74 13.12 -14.96
C ALA A 629 -28.37 12.27 -16.07
N LEU A 630 -27.80 12.31 -17.28
CA LEU A 630 -28.26 11.47 -18.40
C LEU A 630 -28.06 9.97 -18.12
N SER A 631 -26.93 9.60 -17.51
CA SER A 631 -26.69 8.22 -17.06
C SER A 631 -27.77 7.75 -16.09
N ALA A 632 -28.12 8.59 -15.10
CA ALA A 632 -29.17 8.29 -14.13
C ALA A 632 -30.57 8.20 -14.79
N LEU A 633 -30.90 9.11 -15.71
CA LEU A 633 -32.16 9.08 -16.46
C LEU A 633 -32.29 7.80 -17.28
N LEU A 634 -31.24 7.40 -18.01
CA LEU A 634 -31.25 6.17 -18.79
C LEU A 634 -31.42 4.93 -17.91
N ALA A 635 -30.73 4.87 -16.76
CA ALA A 635 -30.92 3.79 -15.80
C ALA A 635 -32.37 3.75 -15.24
N ALA A 636 -33.00 4.91 -15.03
CA ALA A 636 -34.38 4.99 -14.56
C ALA A 636 -35.38 4.53 -15.61
N VAL A 637 -35.17 4.90 -16.88
CA VAL A 637 -36.03 4.49 -18.02
C VAL A 637 -35.92 2.99 -18.27
N LEU A 638 -34.72 2.42 -18.23
CA LEU A 638 -34.50 0.98 -18.39
C LEU A 638 -35.19 0.18 -17.27
N ARG A 639 -35.12 0.66 -16.02
CA ARG A 639 -35.85 0.05 -14.90
C ARG A 639 -37.37 0.03 -15.10
N LYS A 640 -37.95 1.10 -15.66
CA LYS A 640 -39.40 1.13 -15.95
C LYS A 640 -39.80 0.13 -17.03
N ARG A 641 -38.94 -0.11 -18.02
CA ARG A 641 -39.17 -1.10 -19.09
C ARG A 641 -39.14 -2.53 -18.56
N ASP A 642 -38.21 -2.85 -17.66
CA ASP A 642 -38.12 -4.19 -17.07
C ASP A 642 -39.37 -4.53 -16.23
N HIS A 643 -39.85 -3.58 -15.40
CA HIS A 643 -41.11 -3.78 -14.66
C HIS A 643 -42.36 -3.84 -15.56
N GLY A 644 -42.39 -3.10 -16.68
CA GLY A 644 -43.51 -3.18 -17.64
C GLY A 644 -43.63 -4.53 -18.34
N THR A 645 -42.53 -5.29 -18.44
CA THR A 645 -42.49 -6.58 -19.14
C THR A 645 -42.89 -7.74 -18.21
N GLU A 646 -42.47 -7.73 -16.94
CA GLU A 646 -42.93 -8.69 -15.91
C GLU A 646 -44.43 -8.60 -15.61
N THR A 647 -45.00 -7.39 -15.70
CA THR A 647 -46.44 -7.20 -15.45
C THR A 647 -47.28 -7.73 -16.63
N ARG A 648 -46.75 -7.72 -17.86
CA ARG A 648 -47.40 -8.29 -19.04
C ARG A 648 -47.33 -9.82 -19.10
N SER A 649 -46.25 -10.45 -18.62
CA SER A 649 -46.20 -11.92 -18.59
C SER A 649 -47.13 -12.52 -17.54
N ARG A 650 -47.34 -11.84 -16.40
CA ARG A 650 -48.36 -12.26 -15.40
C ARG A 650 -49.80 -11.97 -15.81
N GLY A 651 -50.03 -11.00 -16.70
CA GLY A 651 -51.36 -10.70 -17.25
C GLY A 651 -51.75 -11.58 -18.44
N GLY A 652 -50.79 -12.25 -19.09
CA GLY A 652 -51.03 -13.11 -20.26
C GLY A 652 -51.47 -14.54 -19.93
N ASP A 653 -51.12 -15.05 -18.74
CA ASP A 653 -51.52 -16.39 -18.29
C ASP A 653 -52.88 -16.41 -17.58
N GLY A 654 -53.52 -15.25 -17.39
CA GLY A 654 -54.82 -15.13 -16.73
C GLY A 654 -56.04 -15.26 -17.64
N ASP A 655 -55.87 -15.24 -18.97
CA ASP A 655 -56.99 -15.15 -19.93
C ASP A 655 -57.07 -16.33 -20.91
N SER A 656 -56.14 -17.28 -20.83
CA SER A 656 -56.14 -18.51 -21.66
C SER A 656 -56.70 -19.75 -20.94
N GLY A 657 -57.02 -19.65 -19.64
CA GLY A 657 -57.55 -20.76 -18.83
C GLY A 657 -59.07 -20.80 -18.63
N ALA A 658 -59.84 -19.83 -19.15
CA ALA A 658 -61.27 -19.68 -18.85
C ALA A 658 -62.23 -20.18 -19.96
N ARG A 659 -61.74 -20.94 -20.94
CA ARG A 659 -62.57 -21.53 -22.01
C ARG A 659 -62.30 -23.03 -22.21
N ALA A 660 -62.40 -23.80 -21.13
CA ALA A 660 -62.53 -25.27 -21.20
C ALA A 660 -62.94 -25.83 -19.82
N ALA A 661 -64.18 -25.60 -19.40
CA ALA A 661 -64.76 -26.33 -18.27
C ALA A 661 -66.30 -26.32 -18.38
N GLY A 662 -66.85 -27.52 -18.56
CA GLY A 662 -68.22 -27.82 -18.98
C GLY A 662 -68.06 -28.86 -20.08
N ASP A 663 -67.97 -30.14 -19.78
CA ASP A 663 -69.01 -30.95 -19.15
C ASP A 663 -68.37 -32.22 -18.53
N ASP A 664 -69.20 -33.03 -17.86
CA ASP A 664 -68.96 -34.40 -17.37
C ASP A 664 -68.58 -34.57 -15.90
N GLY A 665 -69.62 -34.94 -15.13
CA GLY A 665 -69.51 -35.47 -13.78
C GLY A 665 -69.32 -37.00 -13.74
N GLY A 666 -69.06 -37.52 -12.54
CA GLY A 666 -69.24 -38.94 -12.22
C GLY A 666 -68.23 -39.53 -11.24
N SER A 667 -68.73 -39.87 -10.05
CA SER A 667 -68.30 -40.96 -9.15
C SER A 667 -66.82 -41.05 -8.72
N ALA A 668 -66.48 -40.74 -7.47
CA ALA A 668 -66.55 -41.59 -6.28
C ALA A 668 -65.30 -42.46 -6.00
N THR A 669 -64.89 -42.43 -4.72
CA THR A 669 -64.31 -43.53 -3.90
C THR A 669 -62.81 -43.43 -3.54
N ARG A 670 -62.55 -43.13 -2.24
CA ARG A 670 -61.60 -43.72 -1.23
C ARG A 670 -60.16 -44.08 -1.67
N ALA A 671 -59.12 -44.13 -0.84
CA ALA A 671 -58.75 -43.73 0.52
C ALA A 671 -57.30 -44.24 0.73
N ALA A 672 -56.52 -43.53 1.57
CA ALA A 672 -55.51 -44.02 2.53
C ALA A 672 -54.22 -44.78 2.10
N GLY A 673 -53.10 -44.27 2.64
CA GLY A 673 -51.93 -45.00 3.19
C GLY A 673 -50.96 -45.63 2.20
N ASP A 674 -49.69 -45.92 2.49
CA ASP A 674 -48.74 -45.63 3.57
C ASP A 674 -47.38 -46.18 3.08
N ASP A 675 -46.28 -45.75 3.68
CA ASP A 675 -44.96 -46.42 3.78
C ASP A 675 -44.11 -46.88 2.56
N GLY A 676 -42.83 -46.50 2.60
CA GLY A 676 -41.77 -47.50 2.84
C GLY A 676 -40.85 -47.98 1.70
N ILE A 677 -39.58 -47.51 1.77
CA ILE A 677 -38.32 -48.30 1.67
C ILE A 677 -37.88 -48.93 0.32
N ALA A 678 -36.72 -48.43 -0.15
CA ALA A 678 -35.52 -49.07 -0.73
C ALA A 678 -35.59 -50.19 -1.80
N GLY A 679 -34.66 -50.08 -2.78
CA GLY A 679 -34.05 -51.28 -3.38
C GLY A 679 -33.65 -51.20 -4.86
N SER A 680 -32.38 -50.83 -5.12
CA SER A 680 -31.41 -51.46 -6.03
C SER A 680 -31.75 -51.93 -7.48
N ARG A 681 -30.74 -51.73 -8.34
CA ARG A 681 -30.32 -52.48 -9.57
C ARG A 681 -30.56 -51.75 -10.90
N GLY A 682 -29.46 -51.45 -11.61
CA GLY A 682 -29.43 -51.22 -13.07
C GLY A 682 -29.33 -52.56 -13.82
N PRO A 683 -28.71 -52.64 -15.02
CA PRO A 683 -28.29 -51.62 -15.99
C PRO A 683 -28.97 -51.84 -17.38
N ASP A 684 -28.63 -51.04 -18.41
CA ASP A 684 -28.52 -51.53 -19.80
C ASP A 684 -27.92 -50.48 -20.76
N ASP A 685 -26.78 -50.88 -21.32
CA ASP A 685 -26.19 -50.73 -22.67
C ASP A 685 -26.51 -49.57 -23.64
N GLY A 686 -25.41 -49.09 -24.26
CA GLY A 686 -25.26 -49.24 -25.71
C GLY A 686 -24.90 -47.99 -26.53
N GLY A 687 -23.73 -48.02 -27.20
CA GLY A 687 -23.46 -47.24 -28.42
C GLY A 687 -22.14 -46.46 -28.44
N THR A 688 -20.97 -47.11 -28.59
CA THR A 688 -20.11 -47.11 -29.80
C THR A 688 -19.80 -45.74 -30.44
N GLU A 689 -18.53 -45.31 -30.38
CA GLU A 689 -17.73 -45.08 -31.59
C GLU A 689 -16.21 -45.04 -31.32
N THR A 690 -15.49 -45.42 -32.38
CA THR A 690 -14.15 -45.99 -32.52
C THR A 690 -12.97 -45.01 -32.57
N ARG A 691 -11.89 -45.37 -31.85
CA ARG A 691 -10.51 -45.68 -32.32
C ARG A 691 -9.73 -44.58 -33.07
N THR A 692 -8.58 -44.16 -32.54
CA THR A 692 -7.20 -44.49 -33.01
C THR A 692 -6.23 -43.64 -32.16
N GLY A 693 -5.01 -44.01 -31.74
CA GLY A 693 -4.14 -45.17 -31.88
C GLY A 693 -2.79 -44.92 -31.14
N GLY A 694 -1.94 -45.96 -31.04
CA GLY A 694 -0.51 -45.99 -30.60
C GLY A 694 -0.24 -45.68 -29.11
N ALA A 695 0.08 -46.62 -28.19
CA ALA A 695 1.13 -47.64 -28.10
C ALA A 695 2.57 -47.06 -28.11
N ASP A 696 3.25 -47.05 -26.96
CA ASP A 696 4.36 -47.99 -26.71
C ASP A 696 4.75 -48.10 -25.22
N ALA A 697 5.36 -49.22 -24.83
CA ALA A 697 5.46 -49.76 -23.48
C ALA A 697 6.90 -49.88 -22.92
N GLY A 698 7.06 -49.62 -21.61
CA GLY A 698 7.98 -50.27 -20.65
C GLY A 698 9.51 -50.16 -20.80
N PRO A 699 10.30 -50.79 -19.90
CA PRO A 699 10.22 -50.79 -18.43
C PRO A 699 11.62 -50.68 -17.74
N ASP A 700 11.68 -50.99 -16.43
CA ASP A 700 12.84 -51.19 -15.53
C ASP A 700 13.57 -49.96 -14.94
N GLY A 701 13.89 -49.89 -13.64
CA GLY A 701 13.70 -50.83 -12.54
C GLY A 701 14.52 -50.42 -11.31
N THR A 702 13.96 -50.65 -10.10
CA THR A 702 14.63 -50.94 -8.81
C THR A 702 15.60 -49.88 -8.21
N LYS A 703 15.73 -49.57 -6.92
CA LYS A 703 15.33 -49.99 -5.55
C LYS A 703 15.83 -48.79 -4.67
N GLY A 704 15.37 -48.42 -3.48
CA GLY A 704 14.41 -48.91 -2.51
C GLY A 704 14.57 -48.08 -1.22
N THR A 705 13.50 -48.06 -0.40
CA THR A 705 13.47 -47.86 1.08
C THR A 705 13.91 -46.47 1.63
N THR A 706 13.18 -45.76 2.50
CA THR A 706 12.41 -46.21 3.68
C THR A 706 11.35 -45.16 4.09
N ARG A 707 10.17 -45.66 4.50
CA ARG A 707 9.09 -44.93 5.19
C ARG A 707 9.56 -44.21 6.46
N ALA A 708 9.02 -43.01 6.71
CA ALA A 708 8.49 -42.65 8.02
C ALA A 708 7.45 -41.52 7.88
N ALA A 709 6.18 -41.89 7.93
CA ALA A 709 5.08 -40.97 8.16
C ALA A 709 5.12 -40.49 9.61
N THR A 710 4.92 -39.20 9.87
CA THR A 710 4.43 -38.73 11.17
C THR A 710 3.46 -37.57 11.00
N ALA A 711 2.37 -37.71 11.73
CA ALA A 711 1.15 -36.92 11.70
C ALA A 711 1.34 -35.45 12.10
N VAL A 712 0.52 -34.61 11.48
CA VAL A 712 0.20 -33.25 11.90
C VAL A 712 -0.68 -33.32 13.16
N PRO A 713 -0.33 -32.67 14.28
CA PRO A 713 -1.27 -32.51 15.38
C PRO A 713 -2.02 -31.18 15.26
N ASP A 714 -3.33 -31.33 15.22
CA ASP A 714 -4.38 -30.34 15.38
C ASP A 714 -4.23 -29.59 16.72
N LYS A 715 -4.13 -28.25 16.69
CA LYS A 715 -4.13 -27.41 17.91
C LYS A 715 -5.33 -26.48 17.93
N LYS A 716 -6.41 -27.00 18.53
CA LYS A 716 -7.39 -26.22 19.28
C LYS A 716 -6.81 -25.83 20.65
N LYS A 717 -7.23 -24.65 21.13
CA LYS A 717 -7.00 -24.02 22.45
C LYS A 717 -5.68 -23.24 22.60
N LEU A 718 -5.75 -21.93 22.35
CA LEU A 718 -5.61 -20.86 23.36
C LEU A 718 -5.91 -19.50 22.74
#